data_AF-A0A2D5VPH2-F1
#
_entry.id   AF-A0A2D5VPH2-F1
#
_cell.length_a   1.000
_cell.length_b   1.000
_cell.length_c   1.000
_cell.angle_alpha   90.00
_cell.angle_beta   90.00
_cell.angle_gamma   90.00
#
_symmetry.space_group_name_H-M   'P 1'
#
loop_
_entity.id
_entity.type
_entity.pdbx_description
1 polymer ?
#
loop_
_entity_poly.entity_id
_entity_poly.type
_entity_poly.pdbx_seq_one_letter_code
_entity_poly.pdbx_strand_id
1 'polypeptide(L)'
;MKLLSILFIYLFLFSCSKAPEGTSAVKTNVSFQTAETLYFPHLKLINLETGENFIQPIDPTTMETFIPFGLWDIYFLASQTPITEKAQVLDTQLVCGASFSNQLIEEESVVDIVANENQCQNTEFQDFIVSLASGRVNDSDDNTDDTTTTPPPPPIPSSDFISVWRTTVPNETITLPLRSGYNYNFQVDWGDGSPIDTITAYNDPAITHTYTSAGDYTVTITGLLEAWYFNNSGDKDKILDVLSFGDVGWINLFAAFKGCTNLRSFSGGDTSNVTLMGRMFWAANSLTTIDLSNFDTSNVTDMTSMFQGTGNLVSLDISSFDTSNVTTMSSMFKDTNLSTLNLSGFNTANVNNMNSMFASADKLTSLDLSNFDTSNVLHMGLMFYAASSLTSLDLANFNTSNVINMQNMFQNMTSITSLDLSNFNTSNVTDMSHMFQNMTSLTSLNLSSFNTANVTDMSYMFSLSSSLTTLDLTSFDTSNVTDMYGMFSHTTSLTSLNISTFNTSNVTIMTEMFKNASALTSLDLTSFDTSSVTSMSYMFELASNLSSLDLSNFDTSSVTSMYGMFSSASSLTSLDLSSFNTSNVTQMDEMFKGTSNLSSLNITSFDTGNVTSMNRMFSNASALVSLDLSNFNTSNVLTMRSMFSGTSSLSSLVISSFDTINVVNMAFMFSGAASITSLDLSNFDTSNVTDMRNMFADTTNLASLNISNFNTFNVTTMGSMFAGASALTSLDLSSFSTTNTTSMGYMFSNTSSLTTLDLSSFNTSNVTTMISMFKDTTNLSSLNITSFDTSNVTDMSAMFQNASNLTSLDLTSFNTASVTDMNRMFNNVSSIAALDLSNFNTSSVTSMAYMFSGASSLSSLNVNGWDIDPLPSSVNILTSTDLSLLVYCTPGPGNLGQADFFGETCN
;
A
#
# COMPACT_ATOMS: atom_id res chain seq x y z
N MET A 1 26.51 4.67 -21.36
CA MET A 1 25.50 5.65 -21.85
C MET A 1 24.28 5.49 -20.94
N LYS A 2 23.69 6.55 -20.39
CA LYS A 2 22.69 6.42 -19.31
C LYS A 2 21.29 6.10 -19.85
N LEU A 3 20.50 5.38 -19.07
CA LEU A 3 19.07 5.16 -19.30
C LEU A 3 18.30 6.49 -19.27
N LEU A 4 17.22 6.54 -20.05
CA LEU A 4 16.17 7.54 -20.02
C LEU A 4 14.86 6.84 -20.36
N SER A 5 13.73 7.28 -19.77
CA SER A 5 12.46 6.53 -19.68
C SER A 5 12.57 5.30 -18.74
N ILE A 6 11.54 4.90 -17.99
CA ILE A 6 10.13 5.34 -17.99
C ILE A 6 9.73 5.83 -16.59
N LEU A 7 8.97 6.94 -16.52
CA LEU A 7 8.06 7.20 -15.42
C LEU A 7 6.78 7.81 -16.03
N PHE A 8 5.69 7.05 -16.00
CA PHE A 8 4.37 7.48 -16.49
C PHE A 8 3.34 7.22 -15.39
N ILE A 9 2.96 8.28 -14.69
CA ILE A 9 1.71 8.35 -13.92
C ILE A 9 0.95 9.55 -14.46
N TYR A 10 -0.34 9.37 -14.75
CA TYR A 10 -1.18 10.42 -15.29
C TYR A 10 -1.47 11.51 -14.25
N LEU A 11 -1.24 12.75 -14.67
CA LEU A 11 -1.91 13.93 -14.15
C LEU A 11 -2.30 14.79 -15.37
N PHE A 12 -3.15 15.79 -15.17
CA PHE A 12 -3.75 16.69 -16.20
C PHE A 12 -4.88 16.08 -17.06
N LEU A 13 -5.98 16.81 -17.33
CA LEU A 13 -6.59 17.94 -16.60
C LEU A 13 -8.03 18.18 -17.11
N PHE A 14 -8.76 19.07 -16.43
CA PHE A 14 -9.89 19.81 -17.01
C PHE A 14 -9.54 20.40 -18.39
N SER A 15 -10.47 20.34 -19.34
CA SER A 15 -10.35 21.01 -20.65
C SER A 15 -11.37 22.14 -20.79
N CYS A 16 -10.90 23.36 -21.05
CA CYS A 16 -11.77 24.44 -21.54
C CYS A 16 -11.01 25.35 -22.55
N SER A 17 -11.52 25.38 -23.78
CA SER A 17 -11.38 26.40 -24.85
C SER A 17 -10.07 27.20 -25.06
N LYS A 18 -9.51 27.06 -26.28
CA LYS A 18 -8.74 28.04 -27.09
C LYS A 18 -9.28 29.49 -26.98
N ALA A 19 -8.57 30.61 -27.24
CA ALA A 19 -7.17 31.03 -27.50
C ALA A 19 -7.21 32.60 -27.72
N PRO A 20 -6.23 33.35 -28.29
CA PRO A 20 -4.77 33.17 -28.50
C PRO A 20 -3.88 34.35 -27.97
N GLU A 21 -2.55 34.21 -28.14
CA GLU A 21 -1.46 35.25 -28.27
C GLU A 21 -1.56 36.66 -27.62
N GLY A 22 -0.57 37.08 -26.81
CA GLY A 22 -0.50 38.50 -26.38
C GLY A 22 0.54 39.06 -25.38
N THR A 23 1.85 38.76 -25.50
CA THR A 23 2.99 39.56 -24.92
C THR A 23 3.16 39.80 -23.40
N SER A 24 4.44 40.02 -23.02
CA SER A 24 4.95 40.59 -21.76
C SER A 24 4.93 39.70 -20.51
N ALA A 25 5.96 39.83 -19.67
CA ALA A 25 6.21 38.97 -18.51
C ALA A 25 5.93 39.71 -17.20
N VAL A 26 5.19 39.04 -16.30
CA VAL A 26 5.00 39.46 -14.91
C VAL A 26 5.58 38.39 -14.00
N LYS A 27 6.46 38.77 -13.06
CA LYS A 27 6.92 37.88 -11.99
C LYS A 27 5.89 37.88 -10.87
N THR A 28 5.13 36.80 -10.72
CA THR A 28 4.36 36.50 -9.51
C THR A 28 5.15 35.49 -8.66
N ASN A 29 5.50 35.88 -7.43
CA ASN A 29 6.01 34.93 -6.44
C ASN A 29 4.84 34.07 -5.94
N VAL A 30 4.98 32.75 -6.03
CA VAL A 30 4.12 31.80 -5.31
C VAL A 30 4.89 31.31 -4.09
N SER A 31 4.32 31.50 -2.90
CA SER A 31 4.87 30.97 -1.65
C SER A 31 4.59 29.47 -1.54
N PHE A 32 5.62 28.68 -1.26
CA PHE A 32 5.43 27.29 -0.85
C PHE A 32 4.80 27.26 0.56
N GLN A 33 3.60 26.71 0.70
CA GLN A 33 3.12 26.22 1.99
C GLN A 33 3.90 24.96 2.37
N THR A 34 4.09 24.76 3.67
CA THR A 34 4.82 23.61 4.23
C THR A 34 4.00 22.32 4.10
N ALA A 35 4.69 21.19 3.92
CA ALA A 35 4.04 19.88 3.84
C ALA A 35 3.52 19.43 5.22
N GLU A 36 2.27 18.93 5.28
CA GLU A 36 1.78 18.26 6.50
C GLU A 36 2.54 16.95 6.75
N THR A 37 3.15 16.82 7.92
CA THR A 37 3.58 15.52 8.44
C THR A 37 2.36 14.68 8.83
N LEU A 38 2.16 13.55 8.13
CA LEU A 38 1.17 12.53 8.50
C LEU A 38 1.60 11.84 9.81
N TYR A 39 0.99 12.27 10.91
CA TYR A 39 1.16 11.66 12.23
C TYR A 39 0.04 10.64 12.47
N PHE A 40 0.41 9.37 12.69
CA PHE A 40 -0.53 8.27 12.99
C PHE A 40 -0.51 7.98 14.50
N PRO A 41 -1.45 8.51 15.31
CA PRO A 41 -1.74 7.92 16.61
C PRO A 41 -2.37 6.53 16.40
N HIS A 42 -2.18 5.63 17.38
CA HIS A 42 -2.70 4.24 17.43
C HIS A 42 -1.89 3.13 16.71
N LEU A 43 -0.56 3.06 16.93
CA LEU A 43 0.06 1.73 17.09
C LEU A 43 -0.08 1.27 18.55
N LYS A 44 -0.71 0.11 18.77
CA LYS A 44 -0.58 -0.67 20.01
C LYS A 44 0.52 -1.72 19.81
N LEU A 45 1.68 -1.53 20.43
CA LEU A 45 2.69 -2.58 20.54
C LEU A 45 2.36 -3.44 21.76
N ILE A 46 1.89 -4.66 21.51
CA ILE A 46 1.64 -5.70 22.52
C ILE A 46 2.85 -6.64 22.53
N ASN A 47 3.43 -6.92 23.70
CA ASN A 47 4.42 -7.98 23.82
C ASN A 47 3.72 -9.35 23.80
N LEU A 48 3.88 -10.08 22.69
CA LEU A 48 3.21 -11.36 22.44
C LEU A 48 3.70 -12.53 23.31
N GLU A 49 4.79 -12.37 24.07
CA GLU A 49 5.27 -13.40 25.02
C GLU A 49 4.82 -13.16 26.47
N THR A 50 4.39 -11.94 26.83
CA THR A 50 4.09 -11.59 28.24
C THR A 50 2.77 -10.87 28.50
N GLY A 51 2.14 -10.25 27.49
CA GLY A 51 0.79 -9.69 27.59
C GLY A 51 0.62 -8.40 28.42
N GLU A 52 1.68 -7.82 28.98
CA GLU A 52 1.61 -6.54 29.70
C GLU A 52 1.81 -5.31 28.78
N ASN A 53 1.15 -4.21 29.11
CA ASN A 53 1.24 -2.93 28.38
C ASN A 53 2.37 -2.05 28.94
N PHE A 54 3.26 -1.57 28.09
CA PHE A 54 4.21 -0.52 28.46
C PHE A 54 3.57 0.87 28.42
N ILE A 55 3.70 1.62 29.52
CA ILE A 55 3.42 3.06 29.58
C ILE A 55 4.67 3.76 30.11
N GLN A 56 5.44 4.42 29.24
CA GLN A 56 6.36 5.52 29.56
C GLN A 56 6.56 6.43 28.33
N PRO A 57 6.84 7.73 28.53
CA PRO A 57 7.00 8.69 27.42
C PRO A 57 8.34 8.53 26.71
N ILE A 58 8.37 8.92 25.43
CA ILE A 58 9.59 8.97 24.60
C ILE A 58 10.07 10.42 24.49
N ASP A 59 11.37 10.64 24.75
CA ASP A 59 12.05 11.93 24.63
C ASP A 59 12.37 12.24 23.14
N PRO A 60 12.03 13.43 22.61
CA PRO A 60 12.31 13.77 21.20
C PRO A 60 13.78 14.05 20.83
N THR A 61 14.70 14.15 21.80
CA THR A 61 15.98 14.86 21.60
C THR A 61 17.12 14.10 20.89
N THR A 62 16.93 12.86 20.43
CA THR A 62 17.98 12.10 19.73
C THR A 62 17.53 11.43 18.42
N MET A 63 17.60 12.18 17.31
CA MET A 63 17.70 11.62 15.95
C MET A 63 18.69 12.42 15.09
N GLU A 64 19.94 11.95 15.01
CA GLU A 64 20.84 12.34 13.92
C GLU A 64 20.88 11.24 12.84
N THR A 65 20.81 11.68 11.58
CA THR A 65 21.19 10.94 10.35
C THR A 65 20.63 9.54 10.13
N PHE A 66 19.66 9.42 9.20
CA PHE A 66 19.57 8.23 8.35
C PHE A 66 19.30 8.62 6.88
N ILE A 67 19.81 7.80 5.96
CA ILE A 67 19.85 8.05 4.51
C ILE A 67 18.67 7.31 3.84
N PRO A 68 17.99 7.90 2.83
CA PRO A 68 16.81 7.28 2.23
C PRO A 68 17.14 6.03 1.40
N PHE A 69 16.67 4.89 1.90
CA PHE A 69 16.15 3.80 1.06
C PHE A 69 14.62 3.96 1.01
N GLY A 70 13.91 3.60 -0.05
CA GLY A 70 14.29 2.83 -1.23
C GLY A 70 13.24 1.75 -1.44
N LEU A 71 12.35 1.93 -2.42
CA LEU A 71 11.24 1.01 -2.69
C LEU A 71 11.75 -0.41 -2.98
N TRP A 72 11.19 -1.40 -2.28
CA TRP A 72 11.37 -2.82 -2.53
C TRP A 72 10.02 -3.53 -2.39
N ASP A 73 9.58 -4.18 -3.47
CA ASP A 73 8.47 -5.13 -3.43
C ASP A 73 8.89 -6.40 -2.67
N ILE A 74 8.10 -6.82 -1.69
CA ILE A 74 8.38 -8.05 -0.94
C ILE A 74 7.87 -9.26 -1.72
N TYR A 75 8.69 -9.75 -2.65
CA TYR A 75 8.63 -11.14 -3.07
C TYR A 75 9.23 -12.02 -1.95
N PHE A 76 8.40 -12.88 -1.35
CA PHE A 76 8.84 -13.82 -0.31
C PHE A 76 9.58 -15.03 -0.92
N LEU A 77 10.83 -14.81 -1.37
CA LEU A 77 11.78 -15.89 -1.68
C LEU A 77 12.69 -16.14 -0.48
N ALA A 78 12.27 -17.05 0.39
CA ALA A 78 13.02 -17.43 1.59
C ALA A 78 14.21 -18.35 1.27
N SER A 79 15.33 -17.78 0.83
CA SER A 79 16.62 -18.47 0.77
C SER A 79 17.32 -18.44 2.14
N GLN A 80 17.23 -19.52 2.91
CA GLN A 80 18.05 -19.69 4.11
C GLN A 80 19.40 -20.36 3.75
N THR A 81 20.50 -19.80 4.25
CA THR A 81 21.76 -20.52 4.46
C THR A 81 22.11 -20.49 5.95
N PRO A 82 22.58 -21.61 6.54
CA PRO A 82 22.70 -21.75 7.99
C PRO A 82 24.03 -21.26 8.56
N ILE A 83 24.04 -20.93 9.85
CA ILE A 83 25.24 -20.89 10.70
C ILE A 83 24.98 -21.82 11.90
N THR A 84 26.01 -22.55 12.32
CA THR A 84 25.89 -23.80 13.08
C THR A 84 25.77 -23.65 14.60
N GLU A 85 24.99 -24.57 15.18
CA GLU A 85 25.06 -25.13 16.54
C GLU A 85 25.41 -24.25 17.75
N LYS A 86 24.47 -24.24 18.71
CA LYS A 86 24.69 -25.03 19.93
C LYS A 86 23.38 -25.52 20.54
N ALA A 87 23.31 -26.82 20.82
CA ALA A 87 22.11 -27.46 21.36
C ALA A 87 21.96 -27.26 22.87
N GLN A 88 20.72 -27.06 23.32
CA GLN A 88 20.25 -27.53 24.62
C GLN A 88 18.81 -28.01 24.48
N VAL A 89 18.52 -29.18 25.06
CA VAL A 89 17.21 -29.83 24.97
C VAL A 89 16.35 -29.42 26.17
N LEU A 90 15.13 -28.96 25.90
CA LEU A 90 14.00 -29.11 26.82
C LEU A 90 12.73 -29.36 26.01
N ASP A 91 11.95 -30.35 26.42
CA ASP A 91 10.77 -30.86 25.74
C ASP A 91 9.51 -30.49 26.53
N THR A 92 8.52 -29.86 25.89
CA THR A 92 7.08 -30.03 26.21
C THR A 92 6.14 -29.40 25.16
N GLN A 93 5.54 -30.27 24.34
CA GLN A 93 4.23 -30.22 23.68
C GLN A 93 3.47 -28.89 23.38
N LEU A 94 3.01 -28.80 22.13
CA LEU A 94 1.94 -27.90 21.65
C LEU A 94 0.61 -28.08 22.40
N VAL A 95 -0.16 -26.98 22.50
CA VAL A 95 -1.62 -27.01 22.66
C VAL A 95 -2.25 -26.38 21.42
N CYS A 96 -2.92 -27.18 20.58
CA CYS A 96 -3.71 -26.68 19.47
C CYS A 96 -5.12 -26.32 19.95
N GLY A 97 -5.46 -25.03 19.98
CA GLY A 97 -6.82 -24.55 20.23
C GLY A 97 -7.52 -24.19 18.92
N ALA A 98 -8.54 -24.96 18.54
CA ALA A 98 -9.51 -24.58 17.51
C ALA A 98 -10.90 -24.50 18.16
N SER A 99 -11.61 -23.41 17.92
CA SER A 99 -12.91 -23.12 18.56
C SER A 99 -14.07 -23.83 17.87
N PHE A 100 -14.98 -24.41 18.66
CA PHE A 100 -16.34 -24.74 18.22
C PHE A 100 -17.38 -24.23 19.22
N SER A 101 -18.58 -23.95 18.72
CA SER A 101 -19.70 -23.37 19.47
C SER A 101 -20.45 -24.41 20.31
N ASN A 102 -21.00 -23.97 21.45
CA ASN A 102 -21.86 -24.79 22.30
C ASN A 102 -23.27 -24.94 21.73
N GLN A 103 -23.74 -26.19 21.59
CA GLN A 103 -25.13 -26.56 21.91
C GLN A 103 -25.19 -28.04 22.34
N LEU A 104 -26.11 -28.37 23.26
CA LEU A 104 -26.23 -29.69 23.89
C LEU A 104 -27.48 -30.44 23.40
N ILE A 105 -27.38 -31.75 23.20
CA ILE A 105 -28.44 -32.77 23.47
C ILE A 105 -27.73 -34.05 24.01
N GLU A 106 -28.46 -34.87 24.78
CA GLU A 106 -27.96 -36.04 25.53
C GLU A 106 -28.29 -37.41 24.88
N GLU A 107 -27.87 -38.48 25.59
CA GLU A 107 -28.27 -39.91 25.52
C GLU A 107 -27.58 -40.88 24.53
N GLU A 108 -27.51 -42.15 24.98
CA GLU A 108 -26.73 -43.24 24.41
C GLU A 108 -27.57 -44.21 23.55
N SER A 109 -26.99 -44.75 22.47
CA SER A 109 -27.22 -46.15 22.08
C SER A 109 -26.17 -46.62 21.05
N VAL A 110 -25.92 -47.94 21.02
CA VAL A 110 -24.87 -48.58 20.21
C VAL A 110 -25.49 -49.49 19.15
N VAL A 111 -25.02 -49.42 17.90
CA VAL A 111 -24.72 -50.56 16.99
C VAL A 111 -24.09 -50.05 15.68
N ASP A 112 -23.00 -50.72 15.27
CA ASP A 112 -22.29 -50.77 13.99
C ASP A 112 -22.67 -49.81 12.83
N ILE A 113 -21.70 -48.97 12.43
CA ILE A 113 -21.52 -48.57 11.01
C ILE A 113 -20.08 -48.87 10.58
N VAL A 114 -19.98 -49.39 9.35
CA VAL A 114 -18.79 -49.80 8.59
C VAL A 114 -17.62 -48.81 8.67
N ALA A 115 -16.40 -49.35 8.76
CA ALA A 115 -15.16 -48.57 8.76
C ALA A 115 -14.98 -47.75 7.48
N ASN A 116 -14.54 -46.50 7.64
CA ASN A 116 -14.09 -45.63 6.56
C ASN A 116 -12.84 -44.88 7.04
N GLU A 117 -11.66 -45.40 6.72
CA GLU A 117 -10.38 -44.88 7.19
C GLU A 117 -9.82 -43.83 6.21
N ASN A 118 -9.61 -42.59 6.67
CA ASN A 118 -8.55 -41.70 6.18
C ASN A 118 -8.54 -40.35 6.93
N GLN A 119 -7.59 -40.17 7.86
CA GLN A 119 -6.79 -38.94 7.98
C GLN A 119 -5.41 -39.27 8.60
N CYS A 120 -4.41 -38.49 8.16
CA CYS A 120 -2.96 -38.68 8.28
C CYS A 120 -2.36 -38.96 9.68
N GLN A 121 -1.38 -39.88 9.75
CA GLN A 121 0.08 -39.68 10.03
C GLN A 121 0.72 -41.10 9.85
N ASN A 122 1.69 -41.39 8.97
CA ASN A 122 3.04 -40.83 8.72
C ASN A 122 4.14 -41.39 9.67
N THR A 123 4.99 -42.26 9.11
CA THR A 123 6.28 -42.78 9.63
C THR A 123 7.03 -43.44 8.45
N GLU A 124 8.36 -43.44 8.30
CA GLU A 124 9.41 -42.53 8.79
C GLU A 124 10.70 -42.75 7.94
N PHE A 125 11.87 -42.24 8.35
CA PHE A 125 13.12 -42.20 7.58
C PHE A 125 14.13 -43.32 7.96
N GLN A 126 14.93 -43.80 6.98
CA GLN A 126 16.32 -44.36 7.04
C GLN A 126 16.72 -44.81 5.61
N ASP A 127 17.96 -44.83 5.10
CA ASP A 127 19.38 -44.51 5.43
C ASP A 127 20.10 -44.45 4.04
N PHE A 128 21.31 -43.97 3.67
CA PHE A 128 22.44 -43.17 4.17
C PHE A 128 23.64 -43.28 3.15
N ILE A 129 23.69 -42.44 2.08
CA ILE A 129 24.86 -42.03 1.23
C ILE A 129 25.78 -43.09 0.46
N VAL A 130 25.68 -43.51 -0.84
CA VAL A 130 26.78 -44.21 -1.69
C VAL A 130 27.12 -43.41 -2.95
N SER A 131 28.29 -43.42 -3.64
CA SER A 131 29.37 -44.42 -3.77
C SER A 131 30.37 -44.12 -4.94
N LEU A 132 30.56 -42.87 -5.41
CA LEU A 132 31.59 -42.43 -6.40
C LEU A 132 31.61 -43.26 -7.74
N ALA A 133 32.59 -43.37 -8.67
CA ALA A 133 33.65 -42.57 -9.38
C ALA A 133 33.96 -43.35 -10.70
N SER A 134 35.02 -43.18 -11.53
CA SER A 134 35.44 -42.11 -12.47
C SER A 134 35.27 -42.70 -13.92
N GLY A 135 36.06 -42.57 -15.01
CA GLY A 135 37.36 -41.93 -15.32
C GLY A 135 37.90 -42.10 -16.77
N ARG A 136 37.29 -41.43 -17.78
CA ARG A 136 37.90 -40.84 -19.02
C ARG A 136 38.97 -41.58 -19.93
N VAL A 137 38.71 -41.56 -21.25
CA VAL A 137 39.61 -41.02 -22.36
C VAL A 137 40.66 -41.88 -23.14
N ASN A 138 40.84 -41.50 -24.44
CA ASN A 138 41.85 -41.83 -25.49
C ASN A 138 41.78 -43.21 -26.22
N ASP A 139 41.94 -43.35 -27.56
CA ASP A 139 42.81 -42.73 -28.62
C ASP A 139 44.22 -43.41 -28.69
N SER A 140 44.86 -43.73 -29.84
CA SER A 140 44.84 -43.17 -31.22
C SER A 140 45.37 -44.11 -32.33
N ASP A 141 45.12 -43.77 -33.60
CA ASP A 141 45.85 -44.10 -34.87
C ASP A 141 45.19 -43.23 -36.00
N ASP A 142 45.79 -42.53 -36.97
CA ASP A 142 47.16 -42.36 -37.54
C ASP A 142 47.71 -43.56 -38.34
N ASN A 143 48.46 -43.46 -39.47
CA ASN A 143 48.93 -42.39 -40.37
C ASN A 143 48.65 -42.87 -41.83
N THR A 144 48.55 -42.13 -42.94
CA THR A 144 49.11 -40.84 -43.41
C THR A 144 47.97 -39.89 -43.87
N ASP A 145 48.18 -38.63 -44.25
CA ASP A 145 49.39 -37.80 -44.34
C ASP A 145 49.32 -36.70 -43.25
N ASP A 146 49.84 -37.00 -42.06
CA ASP A 146 49.79 -36.20 -40.83
C ASP A 146 48.41 -35.62 -40.45
N THR A 147 47.37 -36.37 -40.84
CA THR A 147 46.38 -36.94 -39.92
C THR A 147 46.34 -36.37 -38.49
N THR A 148 45.53 -35.32 -38.29
CA THR A 148 44.81 -35.07 -37.01
C THR A 148 43.35 -34.70 -37.24
N THR A 149 42.71 -35.32 -38.23
CA THR A 149 41.24 -35.32 -38.36
C THR A 149 40.65 -36.28 -37.33
N THR A 150 40.47 -35.83 -36.09
CA THR A 150 39.58 -36.54 -35.16
C THR A 150 38.17 -36.55 -35.75
N PRO A 151 37.45 -37.69 -35.70
CA PRO A 151 36.10 -37.78 -36.24
C PRO A 151 35.12 -36.95 -35.39
N PRO A 152 33.86 -36.73 -35.84
CA PRO A 152 32.79 -36.50 -34.89
C PRO A 152 32.82 -37.63 -33.83
N PRO A 153 32.43 -37.36 -32.56
CA PRO A 153 32.36 -38.43 -31.57
C PRO A 153 31.50 -39.58 -32.13
N PRO A 154 31.87 -40.84 -31.88
CA PRO A 154 31.02 -41.96 -32.27
C PRO A 154 29.62 -41.78 -31.67
N PRO A 155 28.55 -42.31 -32.28
CA PRO A 155 27.24 -42.33 -31.65
C PRO A 155 27.39 -42.96 -30.27
N ILE A 156 27.17 -42.15 -29.23
CA ILE A 156 27.34 -42.57 -27.84
C ILE A 156 26.37 -43.74 -27.62
N PRO A 157 26.79 -44.87 -27.01
CA PRO A 157 25.85 -45.90 -26.57
C PRO A 157 24.75 -45.22 -25.75
N SER A 158 23.48 -45.51 -26.07
CA SER A 158 22.35 -44.66 -25.70
C SER A 158 21.98 -44.68 -24.20
N SER A 159 22.86 -45.19 -23.33
CA SER A 159 22.63 -45.45 -21.91
C SER A 159 23.05 -44.31 -20.97
N ASP A 160 24.09 -43.54 -21.28
CA ASP A 160 24.82 -42.84 -20.21
C ASP A 160 24.30 -41.41 -19.93
N PHE A 161 24.09 -41.10 -18.64
CA PHE A 161 23.74 -39.76 -18.17
C PHE A 161 25.02 -38.92 -18.01
N ILE A 162 25.18 -37.86 -18.80
CA ILE A 162 26.38 -37.02 -18.83
C ILE A 162 25.99 -35.59 -18.42
N SER A 163 26.69 -35.03 -17.44
CA SER A 163 26.43 -33.70 -16.88
C SER A 163 27.73 -32.92 -16.68
N VAL A 164 27.62 -31.59 -16.54
CA VAL A 164 28.74 -30.70 -16.19
C VAL A 164 28.41 -30.03 -14.87
N TRP A 165 29.37 -30.03 -13.94
CA TRP A 165 29.23 -29.42 -12.63
C TRP A 165 30.42 -28.54 -12.29
N ARG A 166 30.28 -27.64 -11.31
CA ARG A 166 31.32 -26.70 -10.88
C ARG A 166 31.66 -26.81 -9.40
N THR A 167 32.95 -26.81 -9.13
CA THR A 167 33.52 -26.37 -7.84
C THR A 167 34.15 -24.99 -8.00
N THR A 168 33.95 -24.14 -7.01
CA THR A 168 34.41 -22.74 -6.96
C THR A 168 35.69 -22.57 -6.15
N VAL A 169 35.97 -23.48 -5.20
CA VAL A 169 37.17 -23.49 -4.36
C VAL A 169 37.80 -24.89 -4.30
N PRO A 170 39.12 -25.02 -4.08
CA PRO A 170 39.78 -26.31 -3.87
C PRO A 170 39.25 -27.05 -2.64
N ASN A 171 39.09 -28.38 -2.75
CA ASN A 171 38.51 -29.28 -1.74
C ASN A 171 37.00 -29.06 -1.50
N GLU A 172 36.31 -28.41 -2.43
CA GLU A 172 34.85 -28.41 -2.48
C GLU A 172 34.31 -29.75 -3.00
N THR A 173 33.13 -30.13 -2.51
CA THR A 173 32.51 -31.42 -2.78
C THR A 173 31.39 -31.33 -3.83
N ILE A 174 31.01 -32.48 -4.40
CA ILE A 174 29.77 -32.64 -5.16
C ILE A 174 29.08 -33.94 -4.73
N THR A 175 27.80 -33.83 -4.38
CA THR A 175 26.95 -34.93 -3.91
C THR A 175 25.79 -35.17 -4.89
N LEU A 176 25.63 -36.41 -5.36
CA LEU A 176 24.53 -36.75 -6.26
C LEU A 176 23.17 -36.76 -5.50
N PRO A 177 22.09 -36.17 -6.06
CA PRO A 177 20.80 -36.03 -5.38
C PRO A 177 19.93 -37.29 -5.55
N LEU A 178 20.39 -38.40 -4.96
CA LEU A 178 19.68 -39.68 -4.97
C LEU A 178 18.54 -39.70 -3.95
N ARG A 179 17.53 -40.56 -4.16
CA ARG A 179 16.26 -40.56 -3.42
C ARG A 179 15.97 -41.92 -2.78
N SER A 180 15.39 -41.90 -1.58
CA SER A 180 14.91 -43.11 -0.91
C SER A 180 13.78 -43.81 -1.66
N GLY A 181 13.75 -45.15 -1.60
CA GLY A 181 12.71 -45.98 -2.21
C GLY A 181 12.93 -46.34 -3.69
N TYR A 182 14.14 -46.12 -4.23
CA TYR A 182 14.52 -46.41 -5.62
C TYR A 182 15.77 -47.30 -5.68
N ASN A 183 15.89 -48.09 -6.75
CA ASN A 183 17.05 -48.95 -6.98
C ASN A 183 18.16 -48.20 -7.72
N TYR A 184 19.40 -48.58 -7.40
CA TYR A 184 20.60 -47.96 -7.91
C TYR A 184 21.69 -49.03 -8.10
N ASN A 185 22.31 -49.08 -9.27
CA ASN A 185 23.43 -49.99 -9.55
C ASN A 185 24.25 -49.43 -10.72
N PHE A 186 25.14 -48.47 -10.45
CA PHE A 186 25.80 -47.65 -11.46
C PHE A 186 27.22 -47.20 -11.07
N GLN A 187 27.98 -46.71 -12.06
CA GLN A 187 29.33 -46.15 -11.93
C GLN A 187 29.32 -44.69 -12.41
N VAL A 188 30.23 -43.83 -11.92
CA VAL A 188 30.09 -42.36 -12.07
C VAL A 188 31.41 -41.69 -12.45
N ASP A 189 31.66 -41.33 -13.71
CA ASP A 189 32.76 -40.42 -14.00
C ASP A 189 32.61 -39.13 -13.20
N TRP A 190 33.66 -38.65 -12.54
CA TRP A 190 33.73 -37.29 -11.97
C TRP A 190 34.55 -36.34 -12.83
N GLY A 191 35.22 -36.86 -13.87
CA GLY A 191 35.99 -36.11 -14.86
C GLY A 191 37.37 -35.64 -14.41
N ASP A 192 37.77 -35.85 -13.15
CA ASP A 192 39.06 -35.38 -12.62
C ASP A 192 40.21 -36.39 -12.69
N GLY A 193 39.93 -37.66 -13.04
CA GLY A 193 40.93 -38.74 -13.14
C GLY A 193 41.09 -39.58 -11.88
N SER A 194 40.08 -39.59 -11.00
CA SER A 194 39.98 -40.51 -9.86
C SER A 194 39.86 -42.00 -10.29
N PRO A 195 39.94 -42.98 -9.36
CA PRO A 195 39.61 -44.39 -9.63
C PRO A 195 38.12 -44.58 -10.01
N ILE A 196 37.71 -45.79 -10.41
CA ILE A 196 36.28 -46.13 -10.58
C ILE A 196 35.70 -46.75 -9.31
N ASP A 197 34.68 -46.10 -8.73
CA ASP A 197 33.86 -46.63 -7.64
C ASP A 197 32.44 -46.96 -8.16
N THR A 198 31.50 -47.35 -7.29
CA THR A 198 30.20 -47.92 -7.72
C THR A 198 29.11 -47.67 -6.68
N ILE A 199 27.93 -47.28 -7.16
CA ILE A 199 26.76 -46.88 -6.38
C ILE A 199 25.69 -47.97 -6.46
N THR A 200 25.34 -48.56 -5.31
CA THR A 200 24.42 -49.72 -5.20
C THR A 200 23.12 -49.45 -4.42
N ALA A 201 22.92 -48.21 -4.00
CA ALA A 201 21.73 -47.70 -3.30
C ALA A 201 21.74 -46.17 -3.37
N TYR A 202 20.92 -45.47 -2.58
CA TYR A 202 21.20 -44.07 -2.23
C TYR A 202 22.19 -43.96 -1.02
N ASN A 203 22.87 -45.08 -0.70
CA ASN A 203 23.17 -45.53 0.66
C ASN A 203 24.35 -46.55 0.92
N ASP A 204 25.62 -46.11 1.10
CA ASP A 204 26.75 -46.65 1.92
C ASP A 204 28.03 -45.76 1.73
N PRO A 205 28.53 -45.05 2.77
CA PRO A 205 29.54 -43.99 2.72
C PRO A 205 29.57 -42.77 1.74
N ALA A 206 29.55 -42.82 0.39
CA ALA A 206 30.00 -41.64 -0.42
C ALA A 206 29.38 -41.31 -1.82
N ILE A 207 28.13 -40.79 -1.89
CA ILE A 207 27.59 -40.02 -3.06
C ILE A 207 28.42 -38.75 -3.34
N THR A 208 29.25 -38.37 -2.37
CA THR A 208 29.99 -37.13 -2.28
C THR A 208 31.44 -37.33 -2.70
N HIS A 209 31.84 -36.76 -3.85
CA HIS A 209 33.25 -36.60 -4.21
C HIS A 209 33.84 -35.32 -3.61
N THR A 210 35.17 -35.24 -3.50
CA THR A 210 35.93 -34.05 -3.08
C THR A 210 36.95 -33.68 -4.16
N TYR A 211 36.74 -32.57 -4.86
CA TYR A 211 37.64 -32.14 -5.92
C TYR A 211 38.84 -31.37 -5.37
N THR A 212 40.06 -31.83 -5.67
CA THR A 212 41.31 -31.21 -5.18
C THR A 212 41.57 -29.80 -5.73
N SER A 213 40.81 -29.36 -6.74
CA SER A 213 40.90 -28.05 -7.38
C SER A 213 39.51 -27.49 -7.66
N ALA A 214 39.43 -26.18 -7.92
CA ALA A 214 38.23 -25.54 -8.46
C ALA A 214 38.19 -25.73 -9.99
N GLY A 215 37.01 -25.94 -10.57
CA GLY A 215 36.83 -26.11 -12.01
C GLY A 215 35.44 -26.54 -12.43
N ASP A 216 35.23 -26.61 -13.76
CA ASP A 216 34.05 -27.24 -14.37
C ASP A 216 34.44 -28.69 -14.77
N TYR A 217 33.67 -29.66 -14.29
CA TYR A 217 33.96 -31.10 -14.38
C TYR A 217 32.82 -31.84 -15.09
N THR A 218 33.16 -32.73 -16.02
CA THR A 218 32.20 -33.60 -16.71
C THR A 218 31.97 -34.87 -15.90
N VAL A 219 30.73 -35.10 -15.49
CA VAL A 219 30.29 -36.25 -14.69
C VAL A 219 29.48 -37.20 -15.56
N THR A 220 29.83 -38.50 -15.61
CA THR A 220 29.22 -39.50 -16.53
C THR A 220 28.73 -40.73 -15.79
N ILE A 221 27.41 -40.91 -15.68
CA ILE A 221 26.80 -42.06 -15.01
C ILE A 221 26.47 -43.17 -16.03
N THR A 222 26.99 -44.38 -15.74
CA THR A 222 26.76 -45.60 -16.51
C THR A 222 26.12 -46.66 -15.59
N GLY A 223 24.88 -47.08 -15.85
CA GLY A 223 24.18 -48.13 -15.08
C GLY A 223 22.75 -47.74 -14.68
N LEU A 224 22.20 -48.41 -13.68
CA LEU A 224 20.81 -48.20 -13.21
C LEU A 224 20.71 -47.03 -12.23
N LEU A 225 19.93 -46.00 -12.58
CA LEU A 225 19.68 -44.78 -11.82
C LEU A 225 18.18 -44.42 -11.90
N GLU A 226 17.34 -45.06 -11.08
CA GLU A 226 15.87 -44.96 -11.25
C GLU A 226 15.27 -43.58 -10.90
N ALA A 227 15.95 -42.76 -10.09
CA ALA A 227 15.42 -41.46 -9.66
C ALA A 227 16.50 -40.43 -9.31
N TRP A 228 16.21 -39.17 -9.63
CA TRP A 228 17.03 -37.97 -9.37
C TRP A 228 16.17 -36.90 -8.69
N TYR A 229 16.69 -36.19 -7.67
CA TYR A 229 15.83 -35.43 -6.76
C TYR A 229 16.53 -34.24 -6.07
N PHE A 230 16.85 -33.15 -6.78
CA PHE A 230 17.35 -31.94 -6.10
C PHE A 230 16.28 -31.28 -5.22
N ASN A 231 15.04 -31.11 -5.71
CA ASN A 231 13.93 -30.49 -4.97
C ASN A 231 14.27 -29.17 -4.23
N ASN A 232 15.09 -28.30 -4.82
CA ASN A 232 15.64 -27.09 -4.19
C ASN A 232 16.51 -27.35 -2.93
N SER A 233 17.25 -28.46 -2.91
CA SER A 233 18.19 -28.86 -1.86
C SER A 233 19.48 -29.45 -2.43
N GLY A 234 20.48 -29.73 -1.58
CA GLY A 234 21.77 -30.30 -1.99
C GLY A 234 22.59 -29.40 -2.93
N ASP A 235 23.45 -30.01 -3.74
CA ASP A 235 24.38 -29.32 -4.65
C ASP A 235 23.72 -28.78 -5.95
N LYS A 236 22.43 -28.41 -5.87
CA LYS A 236 21.57 -27.99 -7.01
C LYS A 236 22.15 -26.87 -7.87
N ASP A 237 22.96 -25.98 -7.29
CA ASP A 237 23.54 -24.82 -7.97
C ASP A 237 24.96 -25.08 -8.50
N LYS A 238 25.49 -26.30 -8.29
CA LYS A 238 26.76 -26.74 -8.84
C LYS A 238 26.60 -27.40 -10.20
N ILE A 239 25.47 -28.06 -10.49
CA ILE A 239 25.19 -28.57 -11.84
C ILE A 239 24.94 -27.39 -12.80
N LEU A 240 25.56 -27.45 -13.97
CA LEU A 240 25.58 -26.38 -14.97
C LEU A 240 24.98 -26.81 -16.30
N ASP A 241 25.17 -28.06 -16.72
CA ASP A 241 24.64 -28.59 -17.97
C ASP A 241 24.32 -30.08 -17.83
N VAL A 242 23.33 -30.56 -18.58
CA VAL A 242 23.13 -32.00 -18.86
C VAL A 242 23.35 -32.20 -20.35
N LEU A 243 24.41 -32.93 -20.70
CA LEU A 243 24.87 -33.17 -22.07
C LEU A 243 24.20 -34.41 -22.70
N SER A 244 23.78 -35.35 -21.87
CA SER A 244 22.97 -36.53 -22.21
C SER A 244 22.16 -36.91 -20.99
N PHE A 245 20.87 -37.21 -21.13
CA PHE A 245 20.08 -37.75 -20.01
C PHE A 245 20.11 -39.28 -19.92
N GLY A 246 20.59 -39.95 -20.97
CA GLY A 246 20.82 -41.40 -21.02
C GLY A 246 19.57 -42.27 -21.08
N ASP A 247 19.81 -43.58 -21.06
CA ASP A 247 18.88 -44.66 -20.72
C ASP A 247 19.50 -45.41 -19.54
N VAL A 248 19.30 -44.83 -18.36
CA VAL A 248 19.74 -45.37 -17.07
C VAL A 248 18.57 -46.03 -16.31
N GLY A 249 17.45 -46.31 -16.99
CA GLY A 249 16.25 -46.88 -16.37
C GLY A 249 15.46 -45.91 -15.48
N TRP A 250 15.26 -44.66 -15.92
CA TRP A 250 14.52 -43.63 -15.18
C TRP A 250 13.06 -44.04 -14.88
N ILE A 251 12.62 -43.87 -13.62
CA ILE A 251 11.24 -44.14 -13.15
C ILE A 251 10.59 -42.90 -12.53
N ASN A 252 11.35 -42.08 -11.78
CA ASN A 252 10.80 -40.88 -11.12
C ASN A 252 11.71 -39.65 -11.31
N LEU A 253 11.18 -38.64 -12.01
CA LEU A 253 11.84 -37.37 -12.29
C LEU A 253 11.18 -36.18 -11.56
N PHE A 254 10.27 -36.46 -10.63
CA PHE A 254 9.53 -35.42 -9.92
C PHE A 254 10.49 -34.51 -9.14
N ALA A 255 10.50 -33.22 -9.48
CA ALA A 255 11.42 -32.21 -8.94
C ALA A 255 12.92 -32.50 -9.16
N ALA A 256 13.29 -33.28 -10.19
CA ALA A 256 14.67 -33.70 -10.44
C ALA A 256 15.69 -32.55 -10.51
N PHE A 257 15.43 -31.52 -11.31
CA PHE A 257 16.25 -30.30 -11.45
C PHE A 257 15.58 -29.05 -10.86
N LYS A 258 14.62 -29.24 -9.94
CA LYS A 258 13.94 -28.13 -9.28
C LYS A 258 14.93 -27.29 -8.49
N GLY A 259 14.93 -25.98 -8.76
CA GLY A 259 15.76 -25.00 -8.10
C GLY A 259 17.23 -25.03 -8.52
N CYS A 260 17.60 -25.73 -9.60
CA CYS A 260 18.95 -25.67 -10.17
C CYS A 260 19.18 -24.33 -10.88
N THR A 261 19.40 -23.24 -10.13
CA THR A 261 19.35 -21.89 -10.70
C THR A 261 20.48 -21.59 -11.67
N ASN A 262 21.56 -22.41 -11.65
CA ASN A 262 22.72 -22.31 -12.53
C ASN A 262 22.71 -23.29 -13.73
N LEU A 263 21.69 -24.17 -13.86
CA LEU A 263 21.55 -25.05 -15.01
C LEU A 263 21.30 -24.21 -16.28
N ARG A 264 22.18 -24.32 -17.27
CA ARG A 264 22.21 -23.51 -18.50
C ARG A 264 21.59 -24.25 -19.69
N SER A 265 21.92 -25.54 -19.82
CA SER A 265 21.46 -26.41 -20.91
C SER A 265 21.07 -27.80 -20.42
N PHE A 266 20.13 -28.44 -21.12
CA PHE A 266 19.72 -29.81 -20.87
C PHE A 266 19.46 -30.55 -22.19
N SER A 267 19.98 -31.77 -22.30
CA SER A 267 19.86 -32.67 -23.45
C SER A 267 19.26 -33.99 -22.97
N GLY A 268 18.15 -34.42 -23.60
CA GLY A 268 17.32 -35.53 -23.13
C GLY A 268 17.90 -36.94 -23.30
N GLY A 269 17.01 -37.93 -23.15
CA GLY A 269 17.28 -39.36 -23.08
C GLY A 269 15.98 -40.14 -22.95
N ASP A 270 16.05 -41.46 -22.76
CA ASP A 270 14.87 -42.32 -22.68
C ASP A 270 14.13 -42.11 -21.35
N THR A 271 12.83 -41.83 -21.42
CA THR A 271 11.94 -41.65 -20.26
C THR A 271 10.72 -42.58 -20.29
N SER A 272 10.75 -43.64 -21.12
CA SER A 272 9.61 -44.57 -21.32
C SER A 272 9.12 -45.26 -20.05
N ASN A 273 9.97 -45.43 -19.04
CA ASN A 273 9.62 -46.00 -17.73
C ASN A 273 9.18 -44.95 -16.69
N VAL A 274 9.19 -43.65 -17.03
CA VAL A 274 8.87 -42.55 -16.11
C VAL A 274 7.36 -42.34 -16.00
N THR A 275 6.86 -42.31 -14.77
CA THR A 275 5.44 -42.07 -14.48
C THR A 275 5.15 -40.70 -13.83
N LEU A 276 6.17 -40.08 -13.24
CA LEU A 276 6.09 -38.81 -12.51
C LEU A 276 7.18 -37.84 -12.99
N MET A 277 6.75 -36.72 -13.59
CA MET A 277 7.63 -35.71 -14.20
C MET A 277 7.34 -34.28 -13.69
N GLY A 278 6.36 -34.12 -12.78
CA GLY A 278 6.02 -32.85 -12.17
C GLY A 278 7.23 -32.14 -11.55
N ARG A 279 7.29 -30.81 -11.70
CA ARG A 279 8.32 -29.90 -11.17
C ARG A 279 9.75 -30.14 -11.69
N MET A 280 9.94 -30.97 -12.72
CA MET A 280 11.27 -31.38 -13.20
C MET A 280 12.26 -30.21 -13.38
N PHE A 281 11.84 -29.10 -13.98
CA PHE A 281 12.67 -27.91 -14.22
C PHE A 281 12.17 -26.66 -13.46
N TRP A 282 11.35 -26.82 -12.41
CA TRP A 282 10.78 -25.68 -11.67
C TRP A 282 11.89 -24.81 -11.06
N ALA A 283 11.93 -23.53 -11.45
CA ALA A 283 12.96 -22.55 -11.07
C ALA A 283 14.40 -22.92 -11.52
N ALA A 284 14.54 -23.61 -12.65
CA ALA A 284 15.81 -23.70 -13.39
C ALA A 284 16.09 -22.39 -14.15
N ASN A 285 16.25 -21.28 -13.41
CA ASN A 285 16.17 -19.91 -13.96
C ASN A 285 17.18 -19.62 -15.09
N SER A 286 18.38 -20.22 -15.05
CA SER A 286 19.42 -20.01 -16.07
C SER A 286 19.24 -20.83 -17.35
N LEU A 287 18.24 -21.71 -17.41
CA LEU A 287 18.05 -22.62 -18.54
C LEU A 287 17.71 -21.82 -19.81
N THR A 288 18.53 -21.98 -20.85
CA THR A 288 18.42 -21.25 -22.13
C THR A 288 18.18 -22.16 -23.33
N THR A 289 18.66 -23.40 -23.27
CA THR A 289 18.51 -24.40 -24.34
C THR A 289 18.12 -25.74 -23.74
N ILE A 290 17.05 -26.35 -24.25
CA ILE A 290 16.59 -27.68 -23.83
C ILE A 290 16.22 -28.52 -25.05
N ASP A 291 16.67 -29.77 -25.09
CA ASP A 291 16.28 -30.77 -26.08
C ASP A 291 15.53 -31.92 -25.39
N LEU A 292 14.27 -32.12 -25.78
CA LEU A 292 13.36 -33.16 -25.28
C LEU A 292 12.89 -34.10 -26.40
N SER A 293 13.55 -34.09 -27.56
CA SER A 293 13.16 -34.87 -28.73
C SER A 293 13.13 -36.40 -28.50
N ASN A 294 13.93 -36.88 -27.54
CA ASN A 294 14.02 -38.29 -27.16
C ASN A 294 13.12 -38.70 -25.97
N PHE A 295 12.37 -37.78 -25.36
CA PHE A 295 11.49 -38.10 -24.24
C PHE A 295 10.26 -38.88 -24.70
N ASP A 296 10.12 -40.13 -24.25
CA ASP A 296 8.84 -40.83 -24.20
C ASP A 296 8.08 -40.41 -22.93
N THR A 297 6.90 -39.84 -23.12
CA THR A 297 6.02 -39.33 -22.04
C THR A 297 4.72 -40.13 -21.91
N SER A 298 4.54 -41.19 -22.70
CA SER A 298 3.29 -41.96 -22.78
C SER A 298 2.84 -42.58 -21.45
N ASN A 299 3.76 -42.84 -20.52
CA ASN A 299 3.46 -43.35 -19.17
C ASN A 299 3.37 -42.25 -18.09
N VAL A 300 3.58 -40.97 -18.42
CA VAL A 300 3.58 -39.86 -17.46
C VAL A 300 2.15 -39.46 -17.07
N THR A 301 1.90 -39.36 -15.76
CA THR A 301 0.58 -39.03 -15.18
C THR A 301 0.50 -37.64 -14.53
N ASP A 302 1.65 -37.04 -14.23
CA ASP A 302 1.78 -35.73 -13.57
C ASP A 302 2.87 -34.87 -14.25
N MET A 303 2.46 -33.70 -14.75
CA MET A 303 3.33 -32.64 -15.32
C MET A 303 3.21 -31.31 -14.56
N THR A 304 2.68 -31.32 -13.32
CA THR A 304 2.47 -30.15 -12.46
C THR A 304 3.75 -29.31 -12.33
N SER A 305 3.70 -28.00 -12.62
CA SER A 305 4.84 -27.06 -12.55
C SER A 305 6.09 -27.49 -13.35
N MET A 306 6.00 -28.37 -14.35
CA MET A 306 7.19 -28.97 -15.00
C MET A 306 8.22 -27.94 -15.48
N PHE A 307 7.78 -26.84 -16.11
CA PHE A 307 8.64 -25.76 -16.62
C PHE A 307 8.47 -24.44 -15.85
N GLN A 308 7.84 -24.46 -14.67
CA GLN A 308 7.49 -23.23 -13.95
C GLN A 308 8.74 -22.38 -13.66
N GLY A 309 8.70 -21.08 -13.92
CA GLY A 309 9.80 -20.17 -13.57
C GLY A 309 11.09 -20.39 -14.38
N THR A 310 11.03 -21.02 -15.56
CA THR A 310 12.19 -21.16 -16.48
C THR A 310 12.53 -19.83 -17.16
N GLY A 311 12.98 -18.86 -16.35
CA GLY A 311 13.02 -17.44 -16.72
C GLY A 311 13.90 -17.05 -17.91
N ASN A 312 14.92 -17.83 -18.26
CA ASN A 312 15.74 -17.58 -19.46
C ASN A 312 15.34 -18.42 -20.68
N LEU A 313 14.32 -19.28 -20.57
CA LEU A 313 13.87 -20.15 -21.65
C LEU A 313 12.82 -19.42 -22.50
N VAL A 314 13.19 -19.06 -23.74
CA VAL A 314 12.38 -18.24 -24.66
C VAL A 314 11.64 -19.06 -25.72
N SER A 315 11.99 -20.33 -25.86
CA SER A 315 11.43 -21.30 -26.82
C SER A 315 11.55 -22.71 -26.25
N LEU A 316 10.53 -23.54 -26.46
CA LEU A 316 10.45 -24.92 -25.97
C LEU A 316 9.79 -25.78 -27.06
N ASP A 317 10.42 -26.89 -27.43
CA ASP A 317 9.80 -27.93 -28.25
C ASP A 317 9.35 -29.09 -27.35
N ILE A 318 8.07 -29.41 -27.45
CA ILE A 318 7.36 -30.49 -26.76
C ILE A 318 6.42 -31.22 -27.75
N SER A 319 6.71 -31.13 -29.05
CA SER A 319 5.92 -31.79 -30.10
C SER A 319 6.02 -33.33 -30.08
N SER A 320 6.98 -33.88 -29.33
CA SER A 320 7.11 -35.30 -29.00
C SER A 320 6.21 -35.77 -27.85
N PHE A 321 5.56 -34.87 -27.11
CA PHE A 321 4.89 -35.24 -25.85
C PHE A 321 3.57 -35.97 -26.07
N ASP A 322 3.51 -37.25 -25.68
CA ASP A 322 2.23 -37.94 -25.45
C ASP A 322 1.73 -37.57 -24.05
N THR A 323 0.61 -36.87 -24.02
CA THR A 323 -0.04 -36.40 -22.80
C THR A 323 -1.31 -37.18 -22.45
N SER A 324 -1.62 -38.25 -23.20
CA SER A 324 -2.89 -38.98 -23.11
C SER A 324 -3.17 -39.61 -21.73
N ASN A 325 -2.14 -39.92 -20.94
CA ASN A 325 -2.26 -40.43 -19.56
C ASN A 325 -2.09 -39.35 -18.47
N VAL A 326 -1.87 -38.08 -18.84
CA VAL A 326 -1.64 -36.98 -17.88
C VAL A 326 -2.96 -36.56 -17.22
N THR A 327 -2.94 -36.45 -15.89
CA THR A 327 -4.12 -36.10 -15.06
C THR A 327 -4.06 -34.69 -14.48
N THR A 328 -2.87 -34.10 -14.38
CA THR A 328 -2.65 -32.72 -13.91
C THR A 328 -1.56 -32.02 -14.71
N MET A 329 -1.86 -30.80 -15.16
CA MET A 329 -0.93 -29.87 -15.82
C MET A 329 -0.88 -28.53 -15.07
N SER A 330 -1.30 -28.51 -13.79
CA SER A 330 -1.39 -27.28 -13.01
C SER A 330 -0.02 -26.57 -12.91
N SER A 331 -0.01 -25.26 -13.13
CA SER A 331 1.20 -24.41 -13.22
C SER A 331 2.28 -24.84 -14.24
N MET A 332 2.01 -25.74 -15.19
CA MET A 332 3.04 -26.35 -16.05
C MET A 332 3.94 -25.34 -16.76
N PHE A 333 3.39 -24.23 -17.28
CA PHE A 333 4.10 -23.15 -17.97
C PHE A 333 4.03 -21.81 -17.21
N LYS A 334 3.76 -21.86 -15.90
CA LYS A 334 3.63 -20.67 -15.06
C LYS A 334 4.96 -19.90 -14.94
N ASP A 335 4.90 -18.57 -14.90
CA ASP A 335 6.05 -17.68 -14.74
C ASP A 335 7.16 -17.92 -15.80
N THR A 336 6.80 -18.23 -17.04
CA THR A 336 7.73 -18.53 -18.14
C THR A 336 7.90 -17.36 -19.14
N ASN A 337 9.10 -17.20 -19.68
CA ASN A 337 9.41 -16.19 -20.71
C ASN A 337 9.30 -16.75 -22.15
N LEU A 338 8.52 -17.82 -22.34
CA LEU A 338 8.28 -18.45 -23.65
C LEU A 338 7.58 -17.45 -24.59
N SER A 339 8.19 -17.21 -25.76
CA SER A 339 7.65 -16.29 -26.77
C SER A 339 6.58 -16.94 -27.67
N THR A 340 6.67 -18.26 -27.81
CA THR A 340 5.70 -19.13 -28.49
C THR A 340 5.65 -20.48 -27.77
N LEU A 341 4.54 -21.20 -27.91
CA LEU A 341 4.35 -22.54 -27.36
C LEU A 341 3.46 -23.36 -28.30
N ASN A 342 3.94 -24.53 -28.74
CA ASN A 342 3.17 -25.43 -29.60
C ASN A 342 2.49 -26.51 -28.75
N LEU A 343 1.16 -26.45 -28.67
CA LEU A 343 0.34 -27.42 -27.92
C LEU A 343 -0.45 -28.37 -28.84
N SER A 344 -0.21 -28.36 -30.16
CA SER A 344 -1.02 -29.15 -31.11
C SER A 344 -0.96 -30.67 -30.90
N GLY A 345 0.07 -31.18 -30.23
CA GLY A 345 0.17 -32.60 -29.82
C GLY A 345 -0.58 -32.97 -28.52
N PHE A 346 -1.10 -31.99 -27.77
CA PHE A 346 -1.67 -32.26 -26.45
C PHE A 346 -3.03 -32.95 -26.53
N ASN A 347 -3.20 -34.00 -25.72
CA ASN A 347 -4.47 -34.68 -25.47
C ASN A 347 -4.82 -34.51 -23.99
N THR A 348 -5.71 -33.56 -23.68
CA THR A 348 -6.06 -33.20 -22.30
C THR A 348 -7.27 -33.95 -21.74
N ALA A 349 -7.82 -34.95 -22.44
CA ALA A 349 -9.08 -35.60 -22.08
C ALA A 349 -9.09 -36.26 -20.69
N ASN A 350 -7.93 -36.65 -20.15
CA ASN A 350 -7.79 -37.22 -18.80
C ASN A 350 -7.37 -36.18 -17.72
N VAL A 351 -7.14 -34.92 -18.10
CA VAL A 351 -6.70 -33.86 -17.18
C VAL A 351 -7.89 -33.34 -16.37
N ASN A 352 -7.78 -33.41 -15.04
CA ASN A 352 -8.78 -32.86 -14.10
C ASN A 352 -8.36 -31.52 -13.48
N ASN A 353 -7.09 -31.13 -13.58
CA ASN A 353 -6.56 -29.92 -12.96
C ASN A 353 -5.64 -29.12 -13.91
N MET A 354 -6.07 -27.89 -14.24
CA MET A 354 -5.35 -26.92 -15.08
C MET A 354 -5.07 -25.60 -14.33
N ASN A 355 -5.18 -25.59 -12.98
CA ASN A 355 -4.96 -24.39 -12.18
C ASN A 355 -3.63 -23.71 -12.51
N SER A 356 -3.67 -22.40 -12.76
CA SER A 356 -2.50 -21.57 -13.09
C SER A 356 -1.65 -22.03 -14.30
N MET A 357 -2.15 -22.91 -15.20
CA MET A 357 -1.31 -23.55 -16.24
C MET A 357 -0.45 -22.59 -17.07
N PHE A 358 -0.98 -21.41 -17.40
CA PHE A 358 -0.30 -20.34 -18.16
C PHE A 358 -0.17 -19.03 -17.36
N ALA A 359 -0.27 -19.09 -16.02
CA ALA A 359 -0.21 -17.91 -15.17
C ALA A 359 1.14 -17.18 -15.30
N SER A 360 1.12 -15.86 -15.38
CA SER A 360 2.28 -14.99 -15.58
C SER A 360 3.14 -15.33 -16.82
N ALA A 361 2.62 -16.06 -17.82
CA ALA A 361 3.32 -16.34 -19.08
C ALA A 361 3.30 -15.11 -20.02
N ASP A 362 3.81 -13.99 -19.52
CA ASP A 362 3.63 -12.63 -20.08
C ASP A 362 4.37 -12.38 -21.41
N LYS A 363 5.11 -13.36 -21.94
CA LYS A 363 5.75 -13.30 -23.26
C LYS A 363 4.97 -14.02 -24.37
N LEU A 364 3.95 -14.82 -24.01
CA LEU A 364 3.04 -15.41 -24.99
C LEU A 364 2.12 -14.32 -25.55
N THR A 365 2.11 -14.17 -26.88
CA THR A 365 1.27 -13.19 -27.60
C THR A 365 0.05 -13.83 -28.25
N SER A 366 0.10 -15.15 -28.46
CA SER A 366 -0.98 -16.02 -28.90
C SER A 366 -0.80 -17.41 -28.27
N LEU A 367 -1.89 -18.18 -28.18
CA LEU A 367 -1.91 -19.55 -27.67
C LEU A 367 -2.96 -20.35 -28.45
N ASP A 368 -2.59 -21.51 -28.98
CA ASP A 368 -3.51 -22.44 -29.64
C ASP A 368 -3.98 -23.49 -28.64
N LEU A 369 -5.29 -23.51 -28.38
CA LEU A 369 -5.97 -24.45 -27.48
C LEU A 369 -7.00 -25.31 -28.22
N SER A 370 -6.97 -25.34 -29.55
CA SER A 370 -8.00 -26.00 -30.37
C SER A 370 -8.15 -27.50 -30.11
N ASN A 371 -7.10 -28.18 -29.64
CA ASN A 371 -7.12 -29.61 -29.29
C ASN A 371 -7.42 -29.89 -27.80
N PHE A 372 -7.71 -28.88 -26.97
CA PHE A 372 -7.99 -29.09 -25.55
C PHE A 372 -9.42 -29.60 -25.32
N ASP A 373 -9.55 -30.90 -25.00
CA ASP A 373 -10.73 -31.41 -24.29
C ASP A 373 -10.60 -31.04 -22.81
N THR A 374 -11.52 -30.23 -22.30
CA THR A 374 -11.58 -29.81 -20.89
C THR A 374 -12.75 -30.43 -20.13
N SER A 375 -13.47 -31.39 -20.72
CA SER A 375 -14.71 -31.95 -20.16
C SER A 375 -14.54 -32.65 -18.80
N ASN A 376 -13.34 -33.11 -18.46
CA ASN A 376 -13.02 -33.71 -17.15
C ASN A 376 -12.34 -32.74 -16.16
N VAL A 377 -12.14 -31.47 -16.53
CA VAL A 377 -11.48 -30.47 -15.67
C VAL A 377 -12.41 -30.00 -14.56
N LEU A 378 -11.94 -30.08 -13.32
CA LEU A 378 -12.61 -29.60 -12.11
C LEU A 378 -12.09 -28.22 -11.68
N HIS A 379 -10.82 -27.93 -11.97
CA HIS A 379 -10.12 -26.74 -11.46
C HIS A 379 -9.44 -25.95 -12.58
N MET A 380 -9.87 -24.68 -12.77
CA MET A 380 -9.32 -23.72 -13.74
C MET A 380 -8.91 -22.37 -13.10
N GLY A 381 -8.85 -22.30 -11.77
CA GLY A 381 -8.45 -21.10 -11.03
C GLY A 381 -7.08 -20.58 -11.49
N LEU A 382 -6.98 -19.26 -11.70
CA LEU A 382 -5.79 -18.56 -12.19
C LEU A 382 -5.26 -19.03 -13.58
N MET A 383 -5.98 -19.85 -14.36
CA MET A 383 -5.41 -20.53 -15.55
C MET A 383 -4.65 -19.61 -16.52
N PHE A 384 -5.14 -18.38 -16.73
CA PHE A 384 -4.51 -17.34 -17.57
C PHE A 384 -4.16 -16.05 -16.78
N TYR A 385 -4.11 -16.13 -15.44
CA TYR A 385 -3.75 -15.01 -14.55
C TYR A 385 -2.51 -14.28 -15.06
N ALA A 386 -2.58 -12.96 -15.24
CA ALA A 386 -1.46 -12.11 -15.65
C ALA A 386 -0.72 -12.57 -16.93
N ALA A 387 -1.35 -13.34 -17.82
CA ALA A 387 -0.84 -13.62 -19.18
C ALA A 387 -1.02 -12.38 -20.08
N SER A 388 -0.40 -11.28 -19.68
CA SER A 388 -0.78 -9.90 -20.05
C SER A 388 -0.49 -9.51 -21.50
N SER A 389 0.34 -10.26 -22.23
CA SER A 389 0.61 -10.06 -23.67
C SER A 389 -0.34 -10.80 -24.61
N LEU A 390 -1.23 -11.67 -24.11
CA LEU A 390 -2.25 -12.30 -24.94
C LEU A 390 -3.26 -11.24 -25.40
N THR A 391 -3.35 -11.06 -26.72
CA THR A 391 -4.24 -10.07 -27.36
C THR A 391 -5.60 -10.66 -27.77
N SER A 392 -5.65 -11.98 -27.91
CA SER A 392 -6.83 -12.80 -28.18
C SER A 392 -6.64 -14.19 -27.60
N LEU A 393 -7.72 -14.85 -27.21
CA LEU A 393 -7.72 -16.23 -26.72
C LEU A 393 -8.97 -16.94 -27.29
N ASP A 394 -8.77 -18.07 -27.99
CA ASP A 394 -9.88 -18.91 -28.45
C ASP A 394 -10.18 -19.97 -27.38
N LEU A 395 -11.44 -20.04 -26.98
CA LEU A 395 -11.95 -20.95 -25.96
C LEU A 395 -13.14 -21.77 -26.46
N ALA A 396 -13.48 -21.73 -27.76
CA ALA A 396 -14.73 -22.27 -28.30
C ALA A 396 -14.92 -23.79 -28.05
N ASN A 397 -13.83 -24.54 -27.90
CA ASN A 397 -13.85 -25.98 -27.62
C ASN A 397 -13.89 -26.32 -26.12
N PHE A 398 -13.83 -25.33 -25.21
CA PHE A 398 -13.89 -25.59 -23.78
C PHE A 398 -15.26 -26.14 -23.36
N ASN A 399 -15.26 -27.17 -22.51
CA ASN A 399 -16.46 -27.69 -21.85
C ASN A 399 -16.28 -27.56 -20.34
N THR A 400 -16.73 -26.44 -19.77
CA THR A 400 -16.55 -26.16 -18.34
C THR A 400 -17.58 -26.81 -17.43
N SER A 401 -18.43 -27.73 -17.92
CA SER A 401 -19.59 -28.24 -17.16
C SER A 401 -19.25 -28.93 -15.84
N ASN A 402 -18.02 -29.43 -15.67
CA ASN A 402 -17.54 -30.07 -14.44
C ASN A 402 -16.63 -29.16 -13.59
N VAL A 403 -16.35 -27.94 -14.04
CA VAL A 403 -15.49 -26.98 -13.32
C VAL A 403 -16.23 -26.43 -12.11
N ILE A 404 -15.59 -26.50 -10.95
CA ILE A 404 -16.12 -25.98 -9.67
C ILE A 404 -15.44 -24.68 -9.21
N ASN A 405 -14.34 -24.30 -9.85
CA ASN A 405 -13.38 -23.30 -9.33
C ASN A 405 -12.77 -22.47 -10.47
N MET A 406 -13.13 -21.18 -10.57
CA MET A 406 -12.75 -20.25 -11.66
C MET A 406 -12.18 -18.90 -11.20
N GLN A 407 -11.91 -18.73 -9.91
CA GLN A 407 -11.34 -17.51 -9.34
C GLN A 407 -10.06 -17.06 -10.06
N ASN A 408 -9.93 -15.74 -10.22
CA ASN A 408 -8.77 -15.08 -10.81
C ASN A 408 -8.42 -15.57 -12.25
N MET A 409 -9.28 -16.34 -12.94
CA MET A 409 -8.94 -17.07 -14.17
C MET A 409 -8.42 -16.18 -15.31
N PHE A 410 -8.99 -14.99 -15.49
CA PHE A 410 -8.60 -14.00 -16.51
C PHE A 410 -8.08 -12.68 -15.91
N GLN A 411 -7.82 -12.66 -14.60
CA GLN A 411 -7.32 -11.49 -13.88
C GLN A 411 -6.00 -11.00 -14.47
N ASN A 412 -5.79 -9.67 -14.53
CA ASN A 412 -4.58 -9.03 -15.06
C ASN A 412 -4.26 -9.35 -16.53
N MET A 413 -5.21 -9.88 -17.32
CA MET A 413 -5.05 -10.05 -18.78
C MET A 413 -5.25 -8.70 -19.52
N THR A 414 -4.34 -7.76 -19.28
CA THR A 414 -4.49 -6.34 -19.64
C THR A 414 -4.57 -6.04 -21.14
N SER A 415 -4.18 -6.97 -22.03
CA SER A 415 -4.22 -6.77 -23.50
C SER A 415 -5.42 -7.40 -24.20
N ILE A 416 -6.26 -8.17 -23.50
CA ILE A 416 -7.49 -8.73 -24.07
C ILE A 416 -8.52 -7.61 -24.26
N THR A 417 -9.04 -7.47 -25.49
CA THR A 417 -10.04 -6.45 -25.85
C THR A 417 -11.47 -7.00 -25.95
N SER A 418 -11.60 -8.31 -26.19
CA SER A 418 -12.84 -9.07 -26.26
C SER A 418 -12.57 -10.54 -25.91
N LEU A 419 -13.50 -11.19 -25.22
CA LEU A 419 -13.43 -12.61 -24.86
C LEU A 419 -14.80 -13.26 -25.12
N ASP A 420 -14.82 -14.41 -25.82
CA ASP A 420 -16.04 -15.21 -26.00
C ASP A 420 -16.09 -16.30 -24.93
N LEU A 421 -17.22 -16.36 -24.22
CA LEU A 421 -17.53 -17.32 -23.16
C LEU A 421 -18.93 -17.94 -23.38
N SER A 422 -19.48 -17.86 -24.59
CA SER A 422 -20.82 -18.34 -24.91
C SER A 422 -21.01 -19.85 -24.75
N ASN A 423 -19.91 -20.61 -24.74
CA ASN A 423 -19.85 -22.04 -24.46
C ASN A 423 -19.64 -22.39 -22.97
N PHE A 424 -19.32 -21.42 -22.10
CA PHE A 424 -19.07 -21.70 -20.68
C PHE A 424 -20.37 -22.08 -19.97
N ASN A 425 -20.39 -23.29 -19.41
CA ASN A 425 -21.37 -23.68 -18.41
C ASN A 425 -20.72 -23.51 -17.02
N THR A 426 -21.25 -22.62 -16.20
CA THR A 426 -20.74 -22.33 -14.85
C THR A 426 -21.59 -22.95 -13.73
N SER A 427 -22.56 -23.82 -14.04
CA SER A 427 -23.57 -24.27 -13.06
C SER A 427 -23.03 -25.00 -11.82
N ASN A 428 -21.78 -25.47 -11.85
CA ASN A 428 -21.11 -26.14 -10.73
C ASN A 428 -20.05 -25.25 -10.04
N VAL A 429 -19.82 -24.02 -10.53
CA VAL A 429 -18.81 -23.11 -9.98
C VAL A 429 -19.31 -22.47 -8.68
N THR A 430 -18.48 -22.52 -7.63
CA THR A 430 -18.80 -21.90 -6.33
C THR A 430 -18.03 -20.60 -6.08
N ASP A 431 -16.91 -20.39 -6.78
CA ASP A 431 -15.99 -19.27 -6.59
C ASP A 431 -15.64 -18.61 -7.93
N MET A 432 -16.02 -17.33 -8.05
CA MET A 432 -15.72 -16.44 -9.18
C MET A 432 -14.95 -15.18 -8.74
N SER A 433 -14.36 -15.20 -7.54
CA SER A 433 -13.62 -14.06 -6.99
C SER A 433 -12.51 -13.59 -7.95
N HIS A 434 -12.39 -12.28 -8.12
CA HIS A 434 -11.44 -11.61 -9.03
C HIS A 434 -11.46 -12.07 -10.51
N MET A 435 -12.43 -12.87 -10.98
CA MET A 435 -12.35 -13.61 -12.25
C MET A 435 -11.99 -12.75 -13.48
N PHE A 436 -12.50 -11.51 -13.54
CA PHE A 436 -12.25 -10.52 -14.59
C PHE A 436 -11.63 -9.22 -14.04
N GLN A 437 -10.90 -9.27 -12.91
CA GLN A 437 -10.29 -8.08 -12.32
C GLN A 437 -9.11 -7.56 -13.15
N ASN A 438 -9.02 -6.24 -13.31
CA ASN A 438 -7.93 -5.51 -13.97
C ASN A 438 -7.70 -5.92 -15.44
N MET A 439 -8.76 -6.28 -16.16
CA MET A 439 -8.75 -6.48 -17.61
C MET A 439 -8.88 -5.12 -18.32
N THR A 440 -7.85 -4.29 -18.19
CA THR A 440 -7.90 -2.85 -18.53
C THR A 440 -8.20 -2.51 -20.00
N SER A 441 -8.09 -3.45 -20.94
CA SER A 441 -8.45 -3.25 -22.35
C SER A 441 -9.83 -3.83 -22.74
N LEU A 442 -10.50 -4.56 -21.84
CA LEU A 442 -11.79 -5.17 -22.11
C LEU A 442 -12.89 -4.10 -22.09
N THR A 443 -13.67 -4.01 -23.17
CA THR A 443 -14.67 -2.92 -23.36
C THR A 443 -16.12 -3.36 -23.15
N SER A 444 -16.39 -4.65 -23.32
CA SER A 444 -17.67 -5.33 -23.07
C SER A 444 -17.41 -6.83 -22.84
N LEU A 445 -18.37 -7.52 -22.22
CA LEU A 445 -18.30 -8.96 -21.96
C LEU A 445 -19.70 -9.57 -22.04
N ASN A 446 -19.84 -10.76 -22.64
CA ASN A 446 -21.11 -11.48 -22.73
C ASN A 446 -21.13 -12.61 -21.68
N LEU A 447 -22.05 -12.52 -20.72
CA LEU A 447 -22.22 -13.49 -19.63
C LEU A 447 -23.62 -14.16 -19.65
N SER A 448 -24.33 -14.10 -20.77
CA SER A 448 -25.67 -14.70 -20.91
C SER A 448 -25.69 -16.24 -20.80
N SER A 449 -24.54 -16.89 -20.89
CA SER A 449 -24.32 -18.32 -20.64
C SER A 449 -24.10 -18.68 -19.16
N PHE A 450 -23.75 -17.69 -18.31
CA PHE A 450 -23.40 -17.94 -16.91
C PHE A 450 -24.64 -18.28 -16.08
N ASN A 451 -24.53 -19.38 -15.34
CA ASN A 451 -25.42 -19.74 -14.24
C ASN A 451 -24.61 -19.63 -12.94
N THR A 452 -24.99 -18.69 -12.08
CA THR A 452 -24.27 -18.37 -10.84
C THR A 452 -24.95 -18.91 -9.57
N ALA A 453 -26.00 -19.74 -9.69
CA ALA A 453 -26.82 -20.14 -8.55
C ALA A 453 -26.08 -20.90 -7.43
N ASN A 454 -24.88 -21.44 -7.69
CA ASN A 454 -24.03 -22.09 -6.70
C ASN A 454 -22.84 -21.22 -6.23
N VAL A 455 -22.69 -19.99 -6.74
CA VAL A 455 -21.59 -19.08 -6.42
C VAL A 455 -21.81 -18.44 -5.05
N THR A 456 -20.80 -18.54 -4.17
CA THR A 456 -20.80 -17.92 -2.84
C THR A 456 -19.92 -16.67 -2.78
N ASP A 457 -18.94 -16.54 -3.68
CA ASP A 457 -17.97 -15.43 -3.70
C ASP A 457 -17.92 -14.76 -5.08
N MET A 458 -18.22 -13.45 -5.11
CA MET A 458 -18.08 -12.56 -6.27
C MET A 458 -17.18 -11.34 -5.95
N SER A 459 -16.37 -11.42 -4.90
CA SER A 459 -15.46 -10.34 -4.50
C SER A 459 -14.54 -9.94 -5.64
N TYR A 460 -14.39 -8.63 -5.85
CA TYR A 460 -13.60 -8.00 -6.90
C TYR A 460 -13.86 -8.45 -8.35
N MET A 461 -14.95 -9.20 -8.64
CA MET A 461 -15.12 -9.93 -9.91
C MET A 461 -14.87 -9.10 -11.19
N PHE A 462 -15.28 -7.82 -11.21
CA PHE A 462 -15.07 -6.87 -12.32
C PHE A 462 -14.20 -5.66 -11.92
N SER A 463 -13.54 -5.70 -10.76
CA SER A 463 -12.78 -4.58 -10.22
C SER A 463 -11.64 -4.16 -11.15
N LEU A 464 -11.26 -2.87 -11.15
CA LEU A 464 -10.15 -2.29 -11.94
C LEU A 464 -10.25 -2.46 -13.47
N SER A 465 -11.28 -3.12 -14.00
CA SER A 465 -11.55 -3.27 -15.45
C SER A 465 -12.14 -1.98 -16.01
N SER A 466 -11.29 -0.95 -15.98
CA SER A 466 -11.59 0.47 -16.14
C SER A 466 -12.09 0.88 -17.53
N SER A 467 -11.93 0.04 -18.55
CA SER A 467 -12.46 0.24 -19.91
C SER A 467 -13.84 -0.39 -20.15
N LEU A 468 -14.37 -1.18 -19.20
CA LEU A 468 -15.66 -1.84 -19.36
C LEU A 468 -16.79 -0.80 -19.40
N THR A 469 -17.52 -0.73 -20.52
CA THR A 469 -18.51 0.34 -20.78
C THR A 469 -19.95 -0.05 -20.42
N THR A 470 -20.27 -1.34 -20.57
CA THR A 470 -21.56 -1.98 -20.28
C THR A 470 -21.33 -3.40 -19.78
N LEU A 471 -22.29 -3.91 -19.00
CA LEU A 471 -22.30 -5.28 -18.49
C LEU A 471 -23.75 -5.74 -18.32
N ASP A 472 -24.09 -6.93 -18.82
CA ASP A 472 -25.40 -7.56 -18.62
C ASP A 472 -25.26 -8.71 -17.60
N LEU A 473 -25.96 -8.57 -16.48
CA LEU A 473 -25.99 -9.53 -15.37
C LEU A 473 -27.40 -10.08 -15.14
N THR A 474 -28.32 -9.95 -16.10
CA THR A 474 -29.71 -10.42 -15.95
C THR A 474 -29.85 -11.94 -15.84
N SER A 475 -28.79 -12.70 -16.15
CA SER A 475 -28.67 -14.15 -15.91
C SER A 475 -28.18 -14.51 -14.49
N PHE A 476 -27.68 -13.54 -13.70
CA PHE A 476 -27.06 -13.83 -12.41
C PHE A 476 -28.11 -14.10 -11.33
N ASP A 477 -28.10 -15.32 -10.80
CA ASP A 477 -28.68 -15.65 -9.50
C ASP A 477 -27.60 -15.42 -8.44
N THR A 478 -27.80 -14.44 -7.56
CA THR A 478 -26.88 -14.10 -6.47
C THR A 478 -27.35 -14.63 -5.12
N SER A 479 -28.40 -15.47 -5.06
CA SER A 479 -29.06 -15.84 -3.81
C SER A 479 -28.19 -16.61 -2.81
N ASN A 480 -27.10 -17.25 -3.26
CA ASN A 480 -26.12 -17.92 -2.40
C ASN A 480 -24.84 -17.10 -2.16
N VAL A 481 -24.72 -15.90 -2.72
CA VAL A 481 -23.53 -15.05 -2.57
C VAL A 481 -23.46 -14.47 -1.16
N THR A 482 -22.31 -14.64 -0.50
CA THR A 482 -22.03 -14.13 0.85
C THR A 482 -21.04 -12.96 0.87
N ASP A 483 -20.22 -12.81 -0.18
CA ASP A 483 -19.24 -11.74 -0.31
C ASP A 483 -19.34 -11.04 -1.69
N MET A 484 -19.48 -9.70 -1.65
CA MET A 484 -19.49 -8.81 -2.82
C MET A 484 -18.47 -7.67 -2.68
N TYR A 485 -17.43 -7.83 -1.83
CA TYR A 485 -16.37 -6.84 -1.60
C TYR A 485 -15.86 -6.31 -2.94
N GLY A 486 -15.93 -5.01 -3.17
CA GLY A 486 -15.29 -4.35 -4.30
C GLY A 486 -15.71 -4.86 -5.69
N MET A 487 -16.85 -5.56 -5.83
CA MET A 487 -17.23 -6.27 -7.07
C MET A 487 -17.14 -5.40 -8.34
N PHE A 488 -17.50 -4.12 -8.24
CA PHE A 488 -17.42 -3.12 -9.32
C PHE A 488 -16.44 -1.96 -9.00
N SER A 489 -15.56 -2.15 -8.00
CA SER A 489 -14.59 -1.14 -7.56
C SER A 489 -13.64 -0.76 -8.70
N HIS A 490 -13.58 0.52 -9.05
CA HIS A 490 -12.79 1.12 -10.13
C HIS A 490 -13.22 0.73 -11.57
N THR A 491 -14.50 0.43 -11.78
CA THR A 491 -15.11 0.31 -13.13
C THR A 491 -15.37 1.69 -13.77
N THR A 492 -14.31 2.48 -13.95
CA THR A 492 -14.39 3.93 -14.26
C THR A 492 -15.03 4.31 -15.60
N SER A 493 -15.29 3.37 -16.51
CA SER A 493 -16.03 3.62 -17.77
C SER A 493 -17.44 3.04 -17.79
N LEU A 494 -17.89 2.35 -16.74
CA LEU A 494 -19.19 1.68 -16.71
C LEU A 494 -20.30 2.72 -16.55
N THR A 495 -21.01 2.99 -17.65
CA THR A 495 -22.00 4.10 -17.71
C THR A 495 -23.38 3.72 -17.16
N SER A 496 -23.71 2.44 -17.19
CA SER A 496 -24.93 1.87 -16.65
C SER A 496 -24.69 0.42 -16.21
N LEU A 497 -25.39 0.01 -15.15
CA LEU A 497 -25.30 -1.33 -14.57
C LEU A 497 -26.69 -1.74 -14.10
N ASN A 498 -27.22 -2.87 -14.60
CA ASN A 498 -28.49 -3.41 -14.13
C ASN A 498 -28.24 -4.54 -13.13
N ILE A 499 -28.60 -4.28 -11.87
CA ILE A 499 -28.52 -5.22 -10.75
C ILE A 499 -29.86 -5.38 -10.01
N SER A 500 -30.96 -4.96 -10.63
CA SER A 500 -32.33 -5.09 -10.08
C SER A 500 -32.81 -6.55 -9.89
N THR A 501 -32.04 -7.53 -10.38
CA THR A 501 -32.23 -8.97 -10.17
C THR A 501 -31.45 -9.53 -8.99
N PHE A 502 -30.54 -8.76 -8.38
CA PHE A 502 -29.67 -9.25 -7.30
C PHE A 502 -30.50 -9.47 -6.03
N ASN A 503 -30.49 -10.71 -5.54
CA ASN A 503 -30.85 -11.03 -4.16
C ASN A 503 -29.58 -10.96 -3.31
N THR A 504 -29.58 -10.12 -2.28
CA THR A 504 -28.42 -9.92 -1.39
C THR A 504 -28.64 -10.39 0.05
N SER A 505 -29.73 -11.11 0.36
CA SER A 505 -30.10 -11.47 1.75
C SER A 505 -29.01 -12.24 2.52
N ASN A 506 -28.15 -12.98 1.80
CA ASN A 506 -27.04 -13.74 2.37
C ASN A 506 -25.69 -12.99 2.35
N VAL A 507 -25.63 -11.79 1.74
CA VAL A 507 -24.40 -11.00 1.61
C VAL A 507 -24.07 -10.35 2.96
N THR A 508 -22.85 -10.57 3.44
CA THR A 508 -22.36 -10.06 4.73
C THR A 508 -21.35 -8.90 4.58
N ILE A 509 -20.77 -8.76 3.39
CA ILE A 509 -19.70 -7.80 3.06
C ILE A 509 -20.04 -7.08 1.74
N MET A 510 -20.23 -5.76 1.80
CA MET A 510 -20.41 -4.85 0.64
C MET A 510 -19.37 -3.71 0.62
N THR A 511 -18.29 -3.85 1.39
CA THR A 511 -17.17 -2.91 1.43
C THR A 511 -16.65 -2.62 0.02
N GLU A 512 -16.43 -1.35 -0.31
CA GLU A 512 -15.95 -0.87 -1.62
C GLU A 512 -16.77 -1.26 -2.88
N MET A 513 -17.97 -1.85 -2.76
CA MET A 513 -18.68 -2.51 -3.88
C MET A 513 -18.80 -1.66 -5.17
N PHE A 514 -19.05 -0.35 -5.05
CA PHE A 514 -19.12 0.60 -6.17
C PHE A 514 -18.07 1.74 -6.07
N LYS A 515 -17.01 1.53 -5.28
CA LYS A 515 -15.94 2.53 -5.09
C LYS A 515 -15.31 2.93 -6.41
N ASN A 516 -15.28 4.22 -6.73
CA ASN A 516 -14.77 4.78 -7.97
C ASN A 516 -15.39 4.16 -9.24
N ALA A 517 -16.66 3.72 -9.17
CA ALA A 517 -17.49 3.45 -10.35
C ALA A 517 -17.96 4.78 -10.98
N SER A 518 -17.01 5.67 -11.26
CA SER A 518 -17.22 7.12 -11.45
C SER A 518 -17.92 7.50 -12.76
N ALA A 519 -18.21 6.56 -13.66
CA ALA A 519 -19.07 6.76 -14.84
C ALA A 519 -20.56 6.47 -14.60
N LEU A 520 -20.93 5.80 -13.49
CA LEU A 520 -22.34 5.55 -13.16
C LEU A 520 -23.04 6.87 -12.80
N THR A 521 -24.25 7.06 -13.35
CA THR A 521 -25.07 8.27 -13.15
C THR A 521 -26.32 8.01 -12.30
N SER A 522 -26.78 6.76 -12.29
CA SER A 522 -27.84 6.21 -11.44
C SER A 522 -27.58 4.73 -11.17
N LEU A 523 -28.13 4.20 -10.08
CA LEU A 523 -28.05 2.80 -9.71
C LEU A 523 -29.39 2.38 -9.09
N ASP A 524 -29.93 1.23 -9.50
CA ASP A 524 -31.12 0.64 -8.89
C ASP A 524 -30.69 -0.34 -7.80
N LEU A 525 -31.07 -0.04 -6.55
CA LEU A 525 -30.77 -0.83 -5.36
C LEU A 525 -32.05 -1.38 -4.72
N THR A 526 -33.21 -1.31 -5.40
CA THR A 526 -34.50 -1.64 -4.79
C THR A 526 -34.66 -3.12 -4.42
N SER A 527 -33.85 -4.01 -4.99
CA SER A 527 -33.81 -5.44 -4.65
C SER A 527 -32.86 -5.79 -3.49
N PHE A 528 -32.08 -4.85 -2.97
CA PHE A 528 -31.07 -5.11 -1.95
C PHE A 528 -31.72 -5.31 -0.57
N ASP A 529 -31.54 -6.52 -0.02
CA ASP A 529 -31.64 -6.81 1.41
C ASP A 529 -30.25 -6.68 2.03
N THR A 530 -30.08 -5.76 2.96
CA THR A 530 -28.80 -5.49 3.64
C THR A 530 -28.78 -5.95 5.10
N SER A 531 -29.82 -6.64 5.58
CA SER A 531 -29.96 -7.01 7.01
C SER A 531 -28.82 -7.88 7.53
N SER A 532 -28.17 -8.66 6.66
CA SER A 532 -26.97 -9.47 6.95
C SER A 532 -25.64 -8.71 6.85
N VAL A 533 -25.62 -7.47 6.35
CA VAL A 533 -24.37 -6.73 6.01
C VAL A 533 -23.73 -6.13 7.25
N THR A 534 -22.44 -6.39 7.43
CA THR A 534 -21.66 -5.97 8.62
C THR A 534 -20.75 -4.75 8.37
N SER A 535 -20.41 -4.46 7.12
CA SER A 535 -19.63 -3.29 6.69
C SER A 535 -20.11 -2.76 5.34
N MET A 536 -20.34 -1.45 5.29
CA MET A 536 -20.60 -0.67 4.07
C MET A 536 -19.47 0.35 3.81
N SER A 537 -18.30 0.11 4.39
CA SER A 537 -17.13 1.01 4.30
C SER A 537 -16.79 1.31 2.84
N TYR A 538 -16.64 2.59 2.50
CA TYR A 538 -16.33 3.10 1.15
C TYR A 538 -17.27 2.63 0.01
N MET A 539 -18.47 2.12 0.30
CA MET A 539 -19.35 1.46 -0.70
C MET A 539 -19.61 2.31 -1.95
N PHE A 540 -19.74 3.64 -1.79
CA PHE A 540 -19.92 4.62 -2.86
C PHE A 540 -18.81 5.69 -2.89
N GLU A 541 -17.63 5.41 -2.30
CA GLU A 541 -16.52 6.35 -2.33
C GLU A 541 -16.13 6.67 -3.78
N LEU A 542 -15.90 7.94 -4.12
CA LEU A 542 -15.53 8.40 -5.46
C LEU A 542 -16.51 8.01 -6.59
N ALA A 543 -17.76 7.63 -6.26
CA ALA A 543 -18.83 7.43 -7.25
C ALA A 543 -19.35 8.78 -7.77
N SER A 544 -18.45 9.60 -8.34
CA SER A 544 -18.56 11.05 -8.43
C SER A 544 -19.65 11.60 -9.37
N ASN A 545 -20.25 10.75 -10.21
CA ASN A 545 -21.36 11.11 -11.12
C ASN A 545 -22.73 10.58 -10.66
N LEU A 546 -22.82 9.80 -9.57
CA LEU A 546 -24.11 9.45 -8.98
C LEU A 546 -24.77 10.72 -8.43
N SER A 547 -25.95 11.04 -8.96
CA SER A 547 -26.69 12.27 -8.62
C SER A 547 -27.71 12.09 -7.49
N SER A 548 -28.14 10.84 -7.30
CA SER A 548 -29.07 10.38 -6.27
C SER A 548 -28.86 8.89 -6.02
N LEU A 549 -29.23 8.43 -4.82
CA LEU A 549 -29.31 7.02 -4.43
C LEU A 549 -30.62 6.81 -3.67
N ASP A 550 -31.34 5.72 -3.98
CA ASP A 550 -32.44 5.23 -3.14
C ASP A 550 -31.87 4.17 -2.19
N LEU A 551 -32.00 4.44 -0.89
CA LEU A 551 -31.52 3.60 0.21
C LEU A 551 -32.66 3.24 1.18
N SER A 552 -33.92 3.42 0.75
CA SER A 552 -35.11 3.22 1.59
C SER A 552 -35.28 1.78 2.09
N ASN A 553 -34.77 0.79 1.35
CA ASN A 553 -34.79 -0.63 1.71
C ASN A 553 -33.56 -1.08 2.54
N PHE A 554 -32.58 -0.21 2.81
CA PHE A 554 -31.37 -0.59 3.54
C PHE A 554 -31.67 -0.75 5.04
N ASP A 555 -31.70 -1.99 5.53
CA ASP A 555 -31.52 -2.29 6.95
C ASP A 555 -30.03 -2.26 7.27
N THR A 556 -29.60 -1.28 8.08
CA THR A 556 -28.22 -1.13 8.52
C THR A 556 -27.98 -1.62 9.95
N SER A 557 -28.94 -2.31 10.57
CA SER A 557 -28.86 -2.68 11.99
C SER A 557 -27.69 -3.63 12.33
N SER A 558 -27.21 -4.42 11.37
CA SER A 558 -26.01 -5.27 11.50
C SER A 558 -24.69 -4.54 11.20
N VAL A 559 -24.73 -3.29 10.70
CA VAL A 559 -23.53 -2.58 10.21
C VAL A 559 -22.72 -2.02 11.37
N THR A 560 -21.42 -2.32 11.35
CA THR A 560 -20.44 -1.88 12.36
C THR A 560 -19.49 -0.78 11.87
N SER A 561 -19.37 -0.61 10.55
CA SER A 561 -18.55 0.42 9.92
C SER A 561 -19.26 1.03 8.70
N MET A 562 -19.31 2.36 8.70
CA MET A 562 -19.74 3.22 7.59
C MET A 562 -18.60 4.17 7.14
N TYR A 563 -17.34 3.83 7.48
CA TYR A 563 -16.16 4.63 7.14
C TYR A 563 -16.18 5.03 5.67
N GLY A 564 -16.13 6.33 5.37
CA GLY A 564 -16.03 6.85 4.01
C GLY A 564 -17.16 6.44 3.05
N MET A 565 -18.31 5.96 3.53
CA MET A 565 -19.36 5.34 2.70
C MET A 565 -19.78 6.17 1.47
N PHE A 566 -19.85 7.50 1.61
CA PHE A 566 -20.15 8.46 0.54
C PHE A 566 -18.98 9.43 0.26
N SER A 567 -17.75 9.08 0.69
CA SER A 567 -16.54 9.89 0.52
C SER A 567 -16.37 10.31 -0.94
N SER A 568 -16.31 11.61 -1.22
CA SER A 568 -16.11 12.18 -2.55
C SER A 568 -17.15 11.75 -3.61
N ALA A 569 -18.35 11.32 -3.19
CA ALA A 569 -19.51 11.11 -4.05
C ALA A 569 -20.12 12.47 -4.48
N SER A 570 -19.33 13.27 -5.21
CA SER A 570 -19.49 14.71 -5.34
C SER A 570 -20.76 15.19 -6.04
N SER A 571 -21.43 14.36 -6.85
CA SER A 571 -22.68 14.74 -7.53
C SER A 571 -23.95 14.49 -6.72
N LEU A 572 -23.88 13.82 -5.57
CA LEU A 572 -25.05 13.65 -4.69
C LEU A 572 -25.55 15.01 -4.21
N THR A 573 -26.83 15.29 -4.44
CA THR A 573 -27.47 16.58 -4.09
C THR A 573 -28.28 16.51 -2.79
N SER A 574 -28.77 15.32 -2.46
CA SER A 574 -29.53 14.93 -1.26
C SER A 574 -29.35 13.45 -0.98
N LEU A 575 -29.46 13.03 0.29
CA LEU A 575 -29.56 11.64 0.71
C LEU A 575 -30.73 11.49 1.69
N ASP A 576 -31.55 10.44 1.52
CA ASP A 576 -32.48 9.98 2.56
C ASP A 576 -31.83 8.81 3.30
N LEU A 577 -31.66 8.97 4.61
CA LEU A 577 -31.06 8.00 5.53
C LEU A 577 -32.01 7.68 6.69
N SER A 578 -33.32 7.89 6.50
CA SER A 578 -34.34 7.66 7.53
C SER A 578 -34.54 6.18 7.89
N SER A 579 -34.09 5.26 7.04
CA SER A 579 -34.00 3.81 7.27
C SER A 579 -32.79 3.40 8.13
N PHE A 580 -31.74 4.24 8.22
CA PHE A 580 -30.47 3.84 8.82
C PHE A 580 -30.59 3.73 10.35
N ASN A 581 -30.42 2.51 10.86
CA ASN A 581 -30.08 2.25 12.25
C ASN A 581 -28.55 2.21 12.40
N THR A 582 -27.98 3.16 13.15
CA THR A 582 -26.53 3.26 13.37
C THR A 582 -26.07 2.77 14.74
N SER A 583 -26.93 2.18 15.58
CA SER A 583 -26.61 1.87 16.98
C SER A 583 -25.40 0.94 17.17
N ASN A 584 -25.07 0.11 16.17
CA ASN A 584 -23.92 -0.81 16.19
C ASN A 584 -22.68 -0.25 15.47
N VAL A 585 -22.76 0.96 14.88
CA VAL A 585 -21.67 1.57 14.12
C VAL A 585 -20.61 2.15 15.07
N THR A 586 -19.35 1.79 14.84
CA THR A 586 -18.18 2.24 15.62
C THR A 586 -17.27 3.19 14.85
N GLN A 587 -17.33 3.13 13.52
CA GLN A 587 -16.49 3.87 12.57
C GLN A 587 -17.36 4.70 11.61
N MET A 588 -17.28 6.02 11.72
CA MET A 588 -17.98 7.00 10.86
C MET A 588 -17.03 8.05 10.25
N ASP A 589 -15.71 7.89 10.39
CA ASP A 589 -14.73 8.78 9.80
C ASP A 589 -14.95 8.93 8.28
N GLU A 590 -14.74 10.14 7.79
CA GLU A 590 -14.84 10.51 6.37
C GLU A 590 -16.21 10.22 5.68
N MET A 591 -17.27 9.80 6.40
CA MET A 591 -18.52 9.28 5.82
C MET A 591 -19.17 10.15 4.74
N PHE A 592 -19.19 11.48 4.93
CA PHE A 592 -19.69 12.48 3.98
C PHE A 592 -18.59 13.48 3.54
N LYS A 593 -17.31 13.10 3.69
CA LYS A 593 -16.18 13.91 3.23
C LYS A 593 -16.30 14.17 1.73
N GLY A 594 -16.13 15.41 1.28
CA GLY A 594 -16.08 15.73 -0.16
C GLY A 594 -17.40 15.56 -0.92
N THR A 595 -18.56 15.41 -0.25
CA THR A 595 -19.88 15.43 -0.89
C THR A 595 -20.24 16.86 -1.31
N SER A 596 -19.50 17.42 -2.27
CA SER A 596 -19.39 18.86 -2.50
C SER A 596 -20.70 19.54 -2.94
N ASN A 597 -21.63 18.81 -3.54
CA ASN A 597 -22.95 19.30 -3.95
C ASN A 597 -24.10 18.89 -2.99
N LEU A 598 -23.82 18.15 -1.92
CA LEU A 598 -24.83 17.72 -0.95
C LEU A 598 -25.30 18.95 -0.17
N SER A 599 -26.52 19.39 -0.45
CA SER A 599 -27.05 20.68 0.04
C SER A 599 -27.80 20.58 1.36
N SER A 600 -28.40 19.42 1.61
CA SER A 600 -29.12 19.08 2.84
C SER A 600 -28.86 17.61 3.20
N LEU A 601 -28.85 17.33 4.50
CA LEU A 601 -28.63 16.01 5.06
C LEU A 601 -29.41 15.90 6.37
N ASN A 602 -30.30 14.91 6.49
CA ASN A 602 -30.99 14.60 7.74
C ASN A 602 -30.41 13.32 8.33
N ILE A 603 -29.73 13.46 9.47
CA ILE A 603 -29.13 12.36 10.25
C ILE A 603 -29.57 12.44 11.72
N THR A 604 -30.72 13.05 11.99
CA THR A 604 -31.31 13.12 13.35
C THR A 604 -31.75 11.75 13.88
N SER A 605 -31.81 10.72 13.03
CA SER A 605 -32.03 9.31 13.41
C SER A 605 -30.78 8.60 13.93
N PHE A 606 -29.57 9.17 13.77
CA PHE A 606 -28.33 8.46 14.06
C PHE A 606 -28.08 8.36 15.59
N ASP A 607 -28.02 7.13 16.08
CA ASP A 607 -27.35 6.81 17.34
C ASP A 607 -25.84 6.72 17.09
N THR A 608 -25.07 7.58 17.74
CA THR A 608 -23.60 7.61 17.66
C THR A 608 -22.92 7.11 18.93
N GLY A 609 -23.66 6.52 19.88
CA GLY A 609 -23.15 6.16 21.20
C GLY A 609 -21.98 5.17 21.22
N ASN A 610 -21.82 4.36 20.17
CA ASN A 610 -20.69 3.43 20.00
C ASN A 610 -19.56 3.97 19.08
N VAL A 611 -19.70 5.18 18.54
CA VAL A 611 -18.70 5.80 17.65
C VAL A 611 -17.53 6.33 18.46
N THR A 612 -16.31 5.92 18.07
CA THR A 612 -15.06 6.32 18.77
C THR A 612 -14.26 7.38 18.03
N SER A 613 -14.62 7.68 16.78
CA SER A 613 -13.87 8.58 15.91
C SER A 613 -14.79 9.22 14.86
N MET A 614 -14.64 10.53 14.65
CA MET A 614 -15.46 11.34 13.73
C MET A 614 -14.58 12.24 12.84
N ASN A 615 -13.36 11.82 12.51
CA ASN A 615 -12.44 12.64 11.74
C ASN A 615 -13.01 12.92 10.34
N ARG A 616 -12.95 14.18 9.91
CA ARG A 616 -13.35 14.64 8.58
C ARG A 616 -14.78 14.24 8.14
N MET A 617 -15.67 13.88 9.07
CA MET A 617 -16.98 13.28 8.76
C MET A 617 -17.79 14.09 7.73
N PHE A 618 -17.71 15.42 7.77
CA PHE A 618 -18.34 16.36 6.81
C PHE A 618 -17.31 17.23 6.07
N SER A 619 -16.02 16.87 6.08
CA SER A 619 -14.95 17.73 5.57
C SER A 619 -15.08 17.93 4.06
N ASN A 620 -15.11 19.18 3.60
CA ASN A 620 -15.34 19.57 2.20
C ASN A 620 -16.73 19.13 1.65
N ALA A 621 -17.72 18.90 2.52
CA ALA A 621 -19.14 18.89 2.15
C ALA A 621 -19.61 20.34 1.90
N SER A 622 -19.03 20.97 0.87
CA SER A 622 -18.99 22.43 0.70
C SER A 622 -20.35 23.11 0.55
N ALA A 623 -21.37 22.39 0.06
CA ALA A 623 -22.72 22.91 -0.18
C ALA A 623 -23.70 22.72 1.00
N LEU A 624 -23.35 21.99 2.07
CA LEU A 624 -24.24 21.82 3.22
C LEU A 624 -24.53 23.18 3.86
N VAL A 625 -25.79 23.59 3.88
CA VAL A 625 -26.19 24.91 4.42
C VAL A 625 -26.48 24.86 5.92
N SER A 626 -27.03 23.74 6.39
CA SER A 626 -27.45 23.53 7.77
C SER A 626 -27.26 22.07 8.20
N LEU A 627 -26.85 21.83 9.44
CA LEU A 627 -26.67 20.49 10.00
C LEU A 627 -27.14 20.44 11.47
N ASP A 628 -28.05 19.53 11.78
CA ASP A 628 -28.56 19.28 13.13
C ASP A 628 -27.98 17.96 13.67
N LEU A 629 -27.14 18.06 14.69
CA LEU A 629 -26.50 16.93 15.38
C LEU A 629 -26.99 16.82 16.83
N SER A 630 -28.15 17.39 17.19
CA SER A 630 -28.67 17.44 18.57
C SER A 630 -28.92 16.08 19.23
N ASN A 631 -28.99 15.00 18.46
CA ASN A 631 -29.08 13.61 18.95
C ASN A 631 -27.73 12.88 19.01
N PHE A 632 -26.64 13.47 18.52
CA PHE A 632 -25.32 12.84 18.59
C PHE A 632 -24.84 12.75 20.04
N ASN A 633 -24.60 11.52 20.50
CA ASN A 633 -23.82 11.23 21.69
C ASN A 633 -22.34 11.08 21.29
N THR A 634 -21.48 11.96 21.78
CA THR A 634 -20.05 11.95 21.48
C THR A 634 -19.16 11.50 22.65
N SER A 635 -19.74 11.03 23.75
CA SER A 635 -18.98 10.74 25.00
C SER A 635 -17.87 9.70 24.83
N ASN A 636 -17.97 8.82 23.82
CA ASN A 636 -16.96 7.80 23.49
C ASN A 636 -15.98 8.23 22.38
N VAL A 637 -16.13 9.44 21.80
CA VAL A 637 -15.30 9.93 20.69
C VAL A 637 -13.95 10.43 21.21
N LEU A 638 -12.87 9.91 20.64
CA LEU A 638 -11.50 10.28 20.98
C LEU A 638 -10.93 11.39 20.08
N THR A 639 -11.46 11.56 18.87
CA THR A 639 -10.92 12.53 17.90
C THR A 639 -11.98 13.04 16.93
N MET A 640 -11.93 14.35 16.66
CA MET A 640 -12.83 15.08 15.77
C MET A 640 -12.02 15.92 14.74
N ARG A 641 -10.79 15.48 14.39
CA ARG A 641 -9.89 16.23 13.51
C ARG A 641 -10.60 16.56 12.19
N SER A 642 -10.59 17.83 11.82
CA SER A 642 -11.16 18.36 10.57
C SER A 642 -12.66 18.05 10.37
N MET A 643 -13.45 17.71 11.41
CA MET A 643 -14.82 17.19 11.28
C MET A 643 -15.73 18.02 10.33
N PHE A 644 -15.66 19.36 10.41
CA PHE A 644 -16.39 20.30 9.56
C PHE A 644 -15.46 21.12 8.64
N SER A 645 -14.20 20.71 8.46
CA SER A 645 -13.22 21.51 7.72
C SER A 645 -13.57 21.61 6.23
N GLY A 646 -13.66 22.83 5.69
CA GLY A 646 -14.07 23.09 4.31
C GLY A 646 -15.59 23.07 4.06
N THR A 647 -16.41 23.11 5.11
CA THR A 647 -17.89 23.25 5.01
C THR A 647 -18.29 24.70 4.67
N SER A 648 -17.85 25.18 3.52
CA SER A 648 -17.85 26.61 3.17
C SER A 648 -19.23 27.31 3.19
N SER A 649 -20.31 26.60 2.91
CA SER A 649 -21.69 27.13 2.95
C SER A 649 -22.44 26.85 4.26
N LEU A 650 -21.84 26.14 5.22
CA LEU A 650 -22.48 25.81 6.48
C LEU A 650 -22.69 27.07 7.31
N SER A 651 -23.95 27.36 7.62
CA SER A 651 -24.39 28.61 8.27
C SER A 651 -25.20 28.38 9.54
N SER A 652 -25.69 27.16 9.74
CA SER A 652 -26.42 26.72 10.93
C SER A 652 -25.91 25.33 11.35
N LEU A 653 -25.41 25.21 12.57
CA LEU A 653 -24.85 23.97 13.11
C LEU A 653 -25.32 23.78 14.55
N VAL A 654 -25.96 22.66 14.86
CA VAL A 654 -26.45 22.33 16.21
C VAL A 654 -25.58 21.23 16.81
N ILE A 655 -24.76 21.58 17.80
CA ILE A 655 -23.76 20.71 18.46
C ILE A 655 -23.82 20.79 20.00
N SER A 656 -24.92 21.29 20.55
CA SER A 656 -25.11 21.48 22.00
C SER A 656 -25.27 20.18 22.81
N SER A 657 -25.36 19.03 22.13
CA SER A 657 -25.37 17.69 22.74
C SER A 657 -23.97 17.09 22.93
N PHE A 658 -22.93 17.71 22.34
CA PHE A 658 -21.59 17.14 22.32
C PHE A 658 -21.01 17.10 23.75
N ASP A 659 -20.73 15.88 24.21
CA ASP A 659 -19.82 15.60 25.32
C ASP A 659 -18.43 15.32 24.72
N THR A 660 -17.46 16.16 25.03
CA THR A 660 -16.10 16.08 24.48
C THR A 660 -15.05 15.62 25.50
N ILE A 661 -15.46 15.13 26.68
CA ILE A 661 -14.56 14.79 27.80
C ILE A 661 -13.41 13.85 27.39
N ASN A 662 -13.64 12.92 26.47
CA ASN A 662 -12.64 11.95 26.01
C ASN A 662 -11.90 12.36 24.72
N VAL A 663 -12.20 13.53 24.14
CA VAL A 663 -11.57 14.00 22.90
C VAL A 663 -10.15 14.49 23.17
N VAL A 664 -9.16 13.93 22.48
CA VAL A 664 -7.75 14.31 22.58
C VAL A 664 -7.25 15.18 21.42
N ASN A 665 -7.99 15.24 20.29
CA ASN A 665 -7.62 16.02 19.10
C ASN A 665 -8.82 16.74 18.48
N MET A 666 -8.72 18.07 18.35
CA MET A 666 -9.70 18.97 17.71
C MET A 666 -9.06 19.80 16.58
N ALA A 667 -7.90 19.37 16.06
CA ALA A 667 -7.18 20.10 15.03
C ALA A 667 -8.05 20.32 13.79
N PHE A 668 -7.99 21.52 13.21
CA PHE A 668 -8.75 21.94 12.02
C PHE A 668 -10.28 21.77 12.12
N MET A 669 -10.88 21.52 13.29
CA MET A 669 -12.28 21.06 13.41
C MET A 669 -13.31 21.89 12.61
N PHE A 670 -13.18 23.21 12.60
CA PHE A 670 -14.01 24.16 11.83
C PHE A 670 -13.23 24.91 10.74
N SER A 671 -12.03 24.45 10.38
CA SER A 671 -11.12 25.16 9.46
C SER A 671 -11.72 25.31 8.07
N GLY A 672 -11.96 26.55 7.61
CA GLY A 672 -12.63 26.86 6.34
C GLY A 672 -14.15 26.74 6.36
N ALA A 673 -14.80 26.63 7.53
CA ALA A 673 -16.26 26.70 7.69
C ALA A 673 -16.78 28.15 7.53
N ALA A 674 -16.54 28.72 6.34
CA ALA A 674 -16.51 30.16 6.12
C ALA A 674 -17.86 30.88 6.33
N SER A 675 -18.99 30.19 6.22
CA SER A 675 -20.34 30.78 6.36
C SER A 675 -20.90 30.75 7.80
N ILE A 676 -20.19 30.14 8.77
CA ILE A 676 -20.63 30.15 10.18
C ILE A 676 -20.39 31.54 10.77
N THR A 677 -21.45 32.17 11.29
CA THR A 677 -21.40 33.52 11.87
C THR A 677 -21.28 33.53 13.39
N SER A 678 -21.72 32.46 14.06
CA SER A 678 -21.61 32.29 15.51
C SER A 678 -21.42 30.83 15.91
N LEU A 679 -20.54 30.57 16.88
CA LEU A 679 -20.41 29.27 17.56
C LEU A 679 -20.50 29.45 19.08
N ASP A 680 -21.33 28.62 19.73
CA ASP A 680 -21.30 28.44 21.18
C ASP A 680 -20.76 27.04 21.48
N LEU A 681 -19.61 26.98 22.16
CA LEU A 681 -18.93 25.75 22.55
C LEU A 681 -18.81 25.65 24.08
N SER A 682 -19.66 26.34 24.83
CA SER A 682 -19.63 26.33 26.30
C SER A 682 -19.92 24.96 26.94
N ASN A 683 -20.46 23.99 26.17
CA ASN A 683 -20.61 22.59 26.57
C ASN A 683 -19.36 21.72 26.36
N PHE A 684 -18.34 22.21 25.63
CA PHE A 684 -17.14 21.41 25.33
C PHE A 684 -16.22 21.39 26.55
N ASP A 685 -16.01 20.20 27.14
CA ASP A 685 -14.85 19.96 28.00
C ASP A 685 -13.64 19.68 27.10
N THR A 686 -12.60 20.51 27.21
CA THR A 686 -11.37 20.40 26.44
C THR A 686 -10.19 19.88 27.27
N SER A 687 -10.39 19.44 28.53
CA SER A 687 -9.31 19.17 29.47
C SER A 687 -8.32 18.10 29.00
N ASN A 688 -8.75 17.17 28.15
CA ASN A 688 -7.93 16.10 27.59
C ASN A 688 -7.40 16.39 26.17
N VAL A 689 -7.74 17.55 25.59
CA VAL A 689 -7.30 17.93 24.23
C VAL A 689 -5.82 18.33 24.24
N THR A 690 -5.07 17.82 23.26
CA THR A 690 -3.62 18.03 23.11
C THR A 690 -3.23 18.80 21.85
N ASP A 691 -4.05 18.75 20.80
CA ASP A 691 -3.85 19.41 19.50
C ASP A 691 -5.12 20.18 19.09
N MET A 692 -4.99 21.51 18.99
CA MET A 692 -6.02 22.47 18.57
C MET A 692 -5.55 23.31 17.36
N ARG A 693 -4.50 22.90 16.64
CA ARG A 693 -3.97 23.73 15.53
C ARG A 693 -5.04 23.97 14.47
N ASN A 694 -5.08 25.19 13.93
CA ASN A 694 -6.05 25.63 12.92
C ASN A 694 -7.54 25.43 13.28
N MET A 695 -7.92 25.21 14.55
CA MET A 695 -9.29 24.79 14.92
C MET A 695 -10.41 25.67 14.32
N PHE A 696 -10.20 26.99 14.24
CA PHE A 696 -11.11 27.98 13.63
C PHE A 696 -10.46 28.72 12.45
N ALA A 697 -9.42 28.16 11.82
CA ALA A 697 -8.72 28.86 10.74
C ALA A 697 -9.65 29.13 9.53
N ASP A 698 -9.53 30.29 8.91
CA ASP A 698 -10.32 30.75 7.76
C ASP A 698 -11.87 30.70 7.97
N THR A 699 -12.32 30.79 9.22
CA THR A 699 -13.74 31.01 9.59
C THR A 699 -14.14 32.47 9.35
N THR A 700 -14.01 32.93 8.09
CA THR A 700 -13.97 34.36 7.72
C THR A 700 -15.17 35.21 8.16
N ASN A 701 -16.38 34.64 8.27
CA ASN A 701 -17.58 35.34 8.75
C ASN A 701 -17.90 35.11 10.25
N LEU A 702 -17.10 34.36 11.00
CA LEU A 702 -17.32 34.08 12.42
C LEU A 702 -17.15 35.36 13.24
N ALA A 703 -18.27 35.94 13.68
CA ALA A 703 -18.31 37.20 14.41
C ALA A 703 -18.47 37.03 15.92
N SER A 704 -18.92 35.85 16.37
CA SER A 704 -19.11 35.49 17.78
C SER A 704 -18.64 34.07 18.05
N LEU A 705 -17.80 33.88 19.06
CA LEU A 705 -17.26 32.57 19.45
C LEU A 705 -17.22 32.49 20.97
N ASN A 706 -18.02 31.60 21.56
CA ASN A 706 -18.01 31.34 23.00
C ASN A 706 -17.14 30.11 23.32
N ILE A 707 -15.96 30.37 23.89
CA ILE A 707 -14.98 29.37 24.32
C ILE A 707 -14.55 29.59 25.79
N SER A 708 -15.34 30.33 26.58
CA SER A 708 -14.99 30.78 27.94
C SER A 708 -14.76 29.65 28.96
N ASN A 709 -15.14 28.42 28.63
CA ASN A 709 -14.92 27.22 29.46
C ASN A 709 -13.70 26.39 29.02
N PHE A 710 -12.98 26.77 27.95
CA PHE A 710 -11.89 25.96 27.40
C PHE A 710 -10.72 25.86 28.39
N ASN A 711 -10.52 24.66 28.94
CA ASN A 711 -9.32 24.28 29.65
C ASN A 711 -8.28 23.80 28.64
N THR A 712 -7.28 24.64 28.35
CA THR A 712 -6.22 24.30 27.39
C THR A 712 -4.95 23.74 28.03
N PHE A 713 -4.95 23.38 29.33
CA PHE A 713 -3.72 23.04 30.06
C PHE A 713 -2.90 21.92 29.40
N ASN A 714 -3.54 20.92 28.79
CA ASN A 714 -2.88 19.81 28.11
C ASN A 714 -2.56 20.09 26.62
N VAL A 715 -2.92 21.26 26.08
CA VAL A 715 -2.72 21.61 24.66
C VAL A 715 -1.27 21.98 24.40
N THR A 716 -0.58 21.13 23.64
CA THR A 716 0.81 21.35 23.23
C THR A 716 0.91 22.20 21.97
N THR A 717 -0.08 22.09 21.06
CA THR A 717 -0.08 22.75 19.75
C THR A 717 -1.39 23.50 19.51
N MET A 718 -1.31 24.82 19.36
CA MET A 718 -2.42 25.72 19.00
C MET A 718 -2.03 26.72 17.91
N GLY A 719 -1.01 26.40 17.12
CA GLY A 719 -0.62 27.20 15.95
C GLY A 719 -1.80 27.44 15.00
N SER A 720 -1.90 28.66 14.48
CA SER A 720 -2.99 29.11 13.60
C SER A 720 -4.42 28.97 14.15
N MET A 721 -4.64 28.78 15.46
CA MET A 721 -5.96 28.40 16.02
C MET A 721 -7.13 29.30 15.56
N PHE A 722 -6.90 30.62 15.41
CA PHE A 722 -7.88 31.60 14.93
C PHE A 722 -7.45 32.29 13.62
N ALA A 723 -6.43 31.77 12.92
CA ALA A 723 -5.86 32.45 11.75
C ALA A 723 -6.91 32.67 10.65
N GLY A 724 -7.09 33.89 10.15
CA GLY A 724 -8.09 34.18 9.12
C GLY A 724 -9.55 34.21 9.60
N ALA A 725 -9.81 34.12 10.91
CA ALA A 725 -11.12 34.39 11.52
C ALA A 725 -11.42 35.91 11.52
N SER A 726 -11.49 36.50 10.32
CA SER A 726 -11.40 37.94 10.08
C SER A 726 -12.55 38.78 10.64
N ALA A 727 -13.71 38.17 10.93
CA ALA A 727 -14.90 38.84 11.47
C ALA A 727 -14.95 38.87 13.01
N LEU A 728 -14.08 38.16 13.73
CA LEU A 728 -14.04 38.21 15.19
C LEU A 728 -13.67 39.62 15.67
N THR A 729 -14.52 40.21 16.53
CA THR A 729 -14.32 41.59 17.05
C THR A 729 -13.74 41.62 18.48
N SER A 730 -14.00 40.56 19.24
CA SER A 730 -13.50 40.28 20.59
C SER A 730 -13.40 38.76 20.81
N LEU A 731 -12.54 38.33 21.72
CA LEU A 731 -12.38 36.92 22.11
C LEU A 731 -12.12 36.83 23.62
N ASP A 732 -12.78 35.89 24.30
CA ASP A 732 -12.51 35.58 25.72
C ASP A 732 -11.50 34.42 25.78
N LEU A 733 -10.37 34.67 26.45
CA LEU A 733 -9.28 33.73 26.67
C LEU A 733 -8.95 33.59 28.17
N SER A 734 -9.85 34.03 29.06
CA SER A 734 -9.61 34.08 30.51
C SER A 734 -9.42 32.70 31.16
N SER A 735 -9.95 31.63 30.53
CA SER A 735 -9.78 30.23 30.95
C SER A 735 -8.53 29.54 30.38
N PHE A 736 -7.87 30.13 29.38
CA PHE A 736 -6.75 29.48 28.69
C PHE A 736 -5.55 29.31 29.65
N SER A 737 -4.90 28.15 29.56
CA SER A 737 -3.60 27.91 30.17
C SER A 737 -2.67 27.34 29.11
N THR A 738 -1.69 28.12 28.67
CA THR A 738 -0.73 27.75 27.62
C THR A 738 0.53 27.09 28.19
N THR A 739 0.51 26.65 29.45
CA THR A 739 1.70 26.19 30.19
C THR A 739 2.45 25.05 29.50
N ASN A 740 1.75 24.10 28.87
CA ASN A 740 2.36 22.99 28.12
C ASN A 740 2.44 23.24 26.61
N THR A 741 2.07 24.43 26.15
CA THR A 741 2.05 24.81 24.73
C THR A 741 3.46 25.13 24.24
N THR A 742 3.91 24.42 23.20
CA THR A 742 5.20 24.63 22.55
C THR A 742 5.08 25.39 21.23
N SER A 743 3.92 25.33 20.57
CA SER A 743 3.68 25.95 19.26
C SER A 743 2.38 26.77 19.21
N MET A 744 2.54 28.08 19.02
CA MET A 744 1.47 29.07 18.85
C MET A 744 1.74 30.11 17.74
N GLY A 745 2.64 29.79 16.79
CA GLY A 745 2.84 30.59 15.58
C GLY A 745 1.53 30.78 14.80
N TYR A 746 1.37 31.93 14.14
CA TYR A 746 0.17 32.34 13.38
C TYR A 746 -1.16 32.40 14.17
N MET A 747 -1.18 32.21 15.50
CA MET A 747 -2.41 31.99 16.28
C MET A 747 -3.54 33.01 16.02
N PHE A 748 -3.20 34.30 15.84
CA PHE A 748 -4.12 35.40 15.53
C PHE A 748 -3.81 36.06 14.17
N SER A 749 -3.12 35.35 13.27
CA SER A 749 -2.76 35.88 11.95
C SER A 749 -4.02 36.22 11.14
N ASN A 750 -4.16 37.45 10.65
CA ASN A 750 -5.31 37.95 9.87
C ASN A 750 -6.67 37.91 10.62
N THR A 751 -6.68 37.96 11.96
CA THR A 751 -7.91 38.26 12.74
C THR A 751 -8.19 39.77 12.71
N SER A 752 -8.40 40.31 11.51
CA SER A 752 -8.31 41.75 11.23
C SER A 752 -9.39 42.60 11.89
N SER A 753 -10.52 42.05 12.33
CA SER A 753 -11.56 42.80 13.10
C SER A 753 -11.33 42.84 14.62
N LEU A 754 -10.34 42.11 15.18
CA LEU A 754 -10.10 42.15 16.63
C LEU A 754 -9.62 43.54 17.05
N THR A 755 -10.30 44.14 18.04
CA THR A 755 -10.02 45.50 18.54
C THR A 755 -9.18 45.51 19.82
N THR A 756 -9.34 44.46 20.63
CA THR A 756 -8.67 44.21 21.91
C THR A 756 -8.45 42.71 22.10
N LEU A 757 -7.40 42.32 22.81
CA LEU A 757 -7.09 40.92 23.15
C LEU A 757 -6.45 40.87 24.55
N ASP A 758 -7.01 40.07 25.45
CA ASP A 758 -6.42 39.80 26.77
C ASP A 758 -5.62 38.48 26.72
N LEU A 759 -4.35 38.55 27.13
CA LEU A 759 -3.40 37.44 27.18
C LEU A 759 -2.75 37.31 28.58
N SER A 760 -3.36 37.91 29.61
CA SER A 760 -2.83 37.89 30.98
C SER A 760 -2.79 36.50 31.61
N SER A 761 -3.55 35.55 31.06
CA SER A 761 -3.54 34.11 31.41
C SER A 761 -2.43 33.31 30.71
N PHE A 762 -1.77 33.86 29.67
CA PHE A 762 -0.80 33.12 28.87
C PHE A 762 0.54 32.99 29.60
N ASN A 763 1.02 31.75 29.71
CA ASN A 763 2.40 31.41 30.04
C ASN A 763 3.08 30.88 28.78
N THR A 764 4.10 31.57 28.28
CA THR A 764 4.80 31.22 27.04
C THR A 764 6.16 30.55 27.25
N SER A 765 6.53 30.20 28.49
CA SER A 765 7.90 29.72 28.81
C SER A 765 8.34 28.49 28.03
N ASN A 766 7.41 27.65 27.55
CA ASN A 766 7.69 26.45 26.76
C ASN A 766 7.53 26.66 25.23
N VAL A 767 7.16 27.86 24.78
CA VAL A 767 6.93 28.19 23.37
C VAL A 767 8.25 28.34 22.63
N THR A 768 8.40 27.64 21.51
CA THR A 768 9.61 27.67 20.68
C THR A 768 9.49 28.54 19.43
N THR A 769 8.26 28.90 19.02
CA THR A 769 8.03 29.80 17.87
C THR A 769 6.80 30.69 18.06
N MET A 770 6.97 31.97 17.71
CA MET A 770 5.94 33.02 17.68
C MET A 770 5.81 33.65 16.28
N ILE A 771 6.30 32.96 15.23
CA ILE A 771 6.20 33.38 13.83
C ILE A 771 4.80 33.89 13.49
N SER A 772 4.69 35.11 12.96
CA SER A 772 3.45 35.74 12.50
C SER A 772 2.28 35.73 13.50
N MET A 773 2.52 35.61 14.82
CA MET A 773 1.46 35.39 15.82
C MET A 773 0.34 36.43 15.80
N PHE A 774 0.68 37.71 15.61
CA PHE A 774 -0.25 38.86 15.51
C PHE A 774 -0.17 39.55 14.15
N LYS A 775 0.23 38.81 13.11
CA LYS A 775 0.30 39.32 11.74
C LYS A 775 -1.10 39.75 11.25
N ASP A 776 -1.19 40.82 10.47
CA ASP A 776 -2.44 41.30 9.84
C ASP A 776 -3.59 41.58 10.85
N THR A 777 -3.27 41.81 12.14
CA THR A 777 -4.22 42.21 13.20
C THR A 777 -4.57 43.70 13.09
N THR A 778 -5.05 44.13 11.92
CA THR A 778 -5.03 45.54 11.50
C THR A 778 -5.83 46.50 12.39
N ASN A 779 -6.88 46.07 13.09
CA ASN A 779 -7.67 46.91 14.02
C ASN A 779 -7.26 46.79 15.51
N LEU A 780 -6.26 45.97 15.85
CA LEU A 780 -5.81 45.82 17.23
C LEU A 780 -5.08 47.09 17.67
N SER A 781 -5.67 47.83 18.62
CA SER A 781 -5.18 49.16 19.02
C SER A 781 -4.17 49.12 20.17
N SER A 782 -4.27 48.10 21.02
CA SER A 782 -3.39 47.86 22.15
C SER A 782 -3.28 46.35 22.41
N LEU A 783 -2.13 45.93 22.93
CA LEU A 783 -1.80 44.52 23.18
C LEU A 783 -0.87 44.45 24.39
N ASN A 784 -1.26 43.70 25.43
CA ASN A 784 -0.41 43.44 26.59
C ASN A 784 0.25 42.06 26.47
N ILE A 785 1.58 42.06 26.38
CA ILE A 785 2.44 40.87 26.25
C ILE A 785 3.56 40.87 27.30
N THR A 786 3.45 41.69 28.35
CA THR A 786 4.45 41.79 29.44
C THR A 786 4.57 40.51 30.29
N SER A 787 3.62 39.58 30.15
CA SER A 787 3.67 38.22 30.71
C SER A 787 4.48 37.23 29.88
N PHE A 788 4.87 37.58 28.64
CA PHE A 788 5.52 36.64 27.73
C PHE A 788 6.99 36.44 28.13
N ASP A 789 7.30 35.20 28.49
CA ASP A 789 8.67 34.64 28.48
C ASP A 789 8.96 34.12 27.07
N THR A 790 9.98 34.69 26.42
CA THR A 790 10.41 34.30 25.08
C THR A 790 11.75 33.53 25.08
N SER A 791 12.26 33.12 26.25
CA SER A 791 13.61 32.57 26.40
C SER A 791 13.88 31.30 25.57
N ASN A 792 12.85 30.51 25.27
CA ASN A 792 12.94 29.32 24.42
C ASN A 792 12.51 29.57 22.95
N VAL A 793 12.11 30.79 22.58
CA VAL A 793 11.68 31.14 21.22
C VAL A 793 12.90 31.25 20.29
N THR A 794 12.86 30.54 19.16
CA THR A 794 13.91 30.58 18.13
C THR A 794 13.50 31.35 16.87
N ASP A 795 12.21 31.57 16.64
CA ASP A 795 11.64 32.29 15.50
C ASP A 795 10.49 33.20 15.93
N MET A 796 10.62 34.50 15.64
CA MET A 796 9.60 35.54 15.82
C MET A 796 9.38 36.36 14.53
N SER A 797 9.71 35.77 13.38
CA SER A 797 9.59 36.43 12.09
C SER A 797 8.14 36.84 11.81
N ALA A 798 7.97 38.06 11.30
CA ALA A 798 6.69 38.70 11.01
C ALA A 798 5.68 38.76 12.17
N MET A 799 6.09 38.58 13.44
CA MET A 799 5.21 38.48 14.61
C MET A 799 4.14 39.58 14.72
N PHE A 800 4.49 40.83 14.37
CA PHE A 800 3.59 41.99 14.32
C PHE A 800 3.47 42.61 12.91
N GLN A 801 3.76 41.84 11.85
CA GLN A 801 3.67 42.32 10.48
C GLN A 801 2.26 42.84 10.17
N ASN A 802 2.14 44.05 9.64
CA ASN A 802 0.86 44.72 9.33
C ASN A 802 -0.08 44.91 10.55
N ALA A 803 0.42 44.86 11.79
CA ALA A 803 -0.36 45.22 12.99
C ALA A 803 -0.55 46.75 13.09
N SER A 804 -1.26 47.31 12.10
CA SER A 804 -1.14 48.70 11.67
C SER A 804 -1.61 49.76 12.67
N ASN A 805 -2.59 49.43 13.53
CA ASN A 805 -3.19 50.34 14.51
C ASN A 805 -2.60 50.24 15.93
N LEU A 806 -1.63 49.35 16.19
CA LEU A 806 -0.93 49.31 17.47
C LEU A 806 -0.20 50.64 17.68
N THR A 807 -0.47 51.34 18.78
CA THR A 807 0.17 52.63 19.10
C THR A 807 1.45 52.49 19.93
N SER A 808 1.60 51.36 20.63
CA SER A 808 2.70 51.06 21.54
C SER A 808 2.78 49.55 21.81
N LEU A 809 4.00 49.04 22.01
CA LEU A 809 4.26 47.71 22.54
C LEU A 809 5.26 47.82 23.69
N ASP A 810 5.01 47.12 24.80
CA ASP A 810 5.99 46.87 25.85
C ASP A 810 6.61 45.49 25.59
N LEU A 811 7.93 45.47 25.42
CA LEU A 811 8.73 44.30 25.07
C LEU A 811 9.81 44.02 26.14
N THR A 812 9.71 44.66 27.31
CA THR A 812 10.74 44.59 28.36
C THR A 812 10.91 43.20 28.99
N SER A 813 9.91 42.31 28.86
CA SER A 813 10.00 40.90 29.29
C SER A 813 10.74 40.00 28.29
N PHE A 814 10.94 40.43 27.05
CA PHE A 814 11.48 39.58 25.99
C PHE A 814 12.96 39.25 26.26
N ASN A 815 13.26 37.97 26.29
CA ASN A 815 14.61 37.42 26.22
C ASN A 815 14.79 36.79 24.83
N THR A 816 15.64 37.39 24.00
CA THR A 816 15.80 36.98 22.59
C THR A 816 17.10 36.19 22.34
N ALA A 817 17.82 35.75 23.37
CA ALA A 817 19.14 35.12 23.20
C ALA A 817 19.12 33.82 22.36
N SER A 818 17.98 33.13 22.32
CA SER A 818 17.75 31.91 21.54
C SER A 818 17.24 32.17 20.11
N VAL A 819 16.94 33.43 19.77
CA VAL A 819 16.26 33.80 18.52
C VAL A 819 17.22 33.81 17.35
N THR A 820 16.81 33.19 16.25
CA THR A 820 17.59 33.07 15.01
C THR A 820 16.98 33.82 13.83
N ASP A 821 15.66 34.05 13.84
CA ASP A 821 14.94 34.81 12.81
C ASP A 821 14.00 35.89 13.41
N MET A 822 14.20 37.13 12.96
CA MET A 822 13.40 38.34 13.24
C MET A 822 12.94 39.06 11.94
N ASN A 823 13.02 38.39 10.78
CA ASN A 823 12.60 38.90 9.47
C ASN A 823 11.20 39.52 9.57
N ARG A 824 11.04 40.78 9.11
CA ARG A 824 9.74 41.50 9.07
C ARG A 824 8.99 41.62 10.40
N MET A 825 9.62 41.38 11.56
CA MET A 825 8.93 41.33 12.87
C MET A 825 7.98 42.51 13.11
N PHE A 826 8.38 43.73 12.73
CA PHE A 826 7.62 44.98 12.83
C PHE A 826 7.35 45.62 11.45
N ASN A 827 7.29 44.82 10.38
CA ASN A 827 7.04 45.34 9.03
C ASN A 827 5.63 45.95 8.95
N ASN A 828 5.56 47.21 8.52
CA ASN A 828 4.32 47.99 8.40
C ASN A 828 3.55 48.22 9.72
N VAL A 829 4.23 48.31 10.88
CA VAL A 829 3.61 48.82 12.13
C VAL A 829 3.41 50.34 12.06
N SER A 830 2.43 50.78 11.27
CA SER A 830 2.28 52.18 10.85
C SER A 830 1.96 53.18 11.96
N SER A 831 1.52 52.75 13.14
CA SER A 831 1.09 53.64 14.25
C SER A 831 1.99 53.63 15.50
N ILE A 832 3.02 52.77 15.57
CA ILE A 832 3.95 52.77 16.70
C ILE A 832 4.93 53.95 16.56
N ALA A 833 4.90 54.88 17.52
CA ALA A 833 5.72 56.10 17.47
C ALA A 833 7.16 55.89 17.97
N ALA A 834 7.38 54.93 18.87
CA ALA A 834 8.68 54.60 19.45
C ALA A 834 8.75 53.12 19.85
N LEU A 835 9.94 52.53 19.76
CA LEU A 835 10.25 51.18 20.26
C LEU A 835 11.53 51.19 21.09
N ASP A 836 11.52 50.49 22.21
CA ASP A 836 12.73 50.13 22.96
C ASP A 836 12.96 48.62 22.84
N LEU A 837 14.13 48.26 22.32
CA LEU A 837 14.59 46.90 22.07
C LEU A 837 16.01 46.70 22.65
N SER A 838 16.44 47.56 23.59
CA SER A 838 17.78 47.48 24.20
C SER A 838 17.97 46.29 25.16
N ASN A 839 16.89 45.56 25.44
CA ASN A 839 16.93 44.25 26.10
C ASN A 839 17.13 43.07 25.13
N PHE A 840 17.05 43.29 23.81
CA PHE A 840 17.18 42.21 22.83
C PHE A 840 18.67 41.83 22.69
N ASN A 841 18.99 40.56 22.97
CA ASN A 841 20.22 39.96 22.50
C ASN A 841 20.02 39.46 21.06
N THR A 842 20.84 39.94 20.13
CA THR A 842 20.78 39.60 18.70
C THR A 842 21.96 38.72 18.23
N SER A 843 22.86 38.29 19.13
CA SER A 843 24.07 37.49 18.79
C SER A 843 23.80 36.13 18.13
N SER A 844 22.56 35.67 18.14
CA SER A 844 22.09 34.41 17.53
C SER A 844 21.29 34.64 16.24
N VAL A 845 20.95 35.90 15.91
CA VAL A 845 20.02 36.25 14.83
C VAL A 845 20.75 36.25 13.49
N THR A 846 20.40 35.29 12.63
CA THR A 846 20.96 35.15 11.27
C THR A 846 20.07 35.78 10.18
N SER A 847 18.84 36.17 10.55
CA SER A 847 17.86 36.78 9.63
C SER A 847 17.07 37.91 10.29
N MET A 848 17.13 39.10 9.69
CA MET A 848 16.51 40.33 10.22
C MET A 848 16.02 41.27 9.08
N ALA A 849 15.80 40.73 7.88
CA ALA A 849 15.46 41.52 6.71
C ALA A 849 14.07 42.15 6.83
N TYR A 850 13.95 43.41 6.40
CA TYR A 850 12.73 44.20 6.38
C TYR A 850 12.07 44.40 7.77
N MET A 851 12.80 44.22 8.88
CA MET A 851 12.27 44.19 10.24
C MET A 851 11.38 45.40 10.57
N PHE A 852 11.77 46.62 10.17
CA PHE A 852 10.99 47.86 10.38
C PHE A 852 10.53 48.51 9.06
N SER A 853 10.59 47.78 7.95
CA SER A 853 10.15 48.26 6.63
C SER A 853 8.73 48.81 6.73
N GLY A 854 8.50 50.08 6.35
CA GLY A 854 7.16 50.69 6.35
C GLY A 854 6.57 51.04 7.73
N ALA A 855 7.34 51.03 8.81
CA ALA A 855 6.91 51.50 10.13
C ALA A 855 6.79 53.05 10.20
N SER A 856 5.87 53.63 9.42
CA SER A 856 5.85 55.04 9.02
C SER A 856 5.62 56.10 10.11
N SER A 857 5.33 55.72 11.36
CA SER A 857 5.27 56.64 12.50
C SER A 857 6.48 56.52 13.44
N LEU A 858 7.38 55.57 13.20
CA LEU A 858 8.51 55.30 14.09
C LEU A 858 9.50 56.46 14.05
N SER A 859 9.59 57.19 15.17
CA SER A 859 10.41 58.38 15.33
C SER A 859 11.57 58.21 16.32
N SER A 860 11.52 57.14 17.13
CA SER A 860 12.55 56.78 18.10
C SER A 860 12.71 55.26 18.17
N LEU A 861 13.94 54.77 18.04
CA LEU A 861 14.28 53.36 18.05
C LEU A 861 15.53 53.15 18.93
N ASN A 862 15.36 52.51 20.10
CA ASN A 862 16.47 52.15 20.97
C ASN A 862 16.92 50.70 20.71
N VAL A 863 18.13 50.54 20.18
CA VAL A 863 18.77 49.26 19.82
C VAL A 863 20.18 49.16 20.42
N ASN A 864 20.39 49.81 21.57
CA ASN A 864 21.65 49.77 22.29
C ASN A 864 22.03 48.34 22.69
N GLY A 865 23.27 47.95 22.41
CA GLY A 865 23.82 46.64 22.78
C GLY A 865 23.63 45.52 21.76
N TRP A 866 22.93 45.76 20.65
CA TRP A 866 22.74 44.78 19.58
C TRP A 866 24.07 44.32 18.96
N ASP A 867 24.23 43.00 18.84
CA ASP A 867 25.24 42.35 18.02
C ASP A 867 24.67 42.04 16.63
N ILE A 868 25.40 42.42 15.59
CA ILE A 868 25.01 42.33 14.18
C ILE A 868 26.05 41.61 13.32
N ASP A 869 27.21 41.22 13.89
CA ASP A 869 28.24 40.46 13.18
C ASP A 869 27.72 39.12 12.59
N PRO A 870 26.67 38.44 13.13
CA PRO A 870 26.06 37.26 12.50
C PRO A 870 25.25 37.53 11.20
N LEU A 871 24.89 38.78 10.90
CA LEU A 871 24.03 39.10 9.76
C LEU A 871 24.83 39.23 8.45
N PRO A 872 24.31 38.70 7.31
CA PRO A 872 24.87 38.99 6.00
C PRO A 872 24.87 40.50 5.69
N SER A 873 25.97 41.01 5.13
CA SER A 873 26.18 42.43 4.78
C SER A 873 25.28 42.99 3.65
N SER A 874 24.21 42.27 3.30
CA SER A 874 23.18 42.65 2.34
C SER A 874 21.76 42.66 2.94
N VAL A 875 21.62 42.46 4.26
CA VAL A 875 20.34 42.53 4.99
C VAL A 875 19.90 43.98 5.14
N ASN A 876 18.87 44.36 4.39
CA ASN A 876 18.18 45.64 4.57
C ASN A 876 17.21 45.52 5.77
N ILE A 877 17.55 46.07 6.94
CA ILE A 877 16.68 46.09 8.12
C ILE A 877 15.56 47.13 7.95
N LEU A 878 15.93 48.29 7.41
CA LEU A 878 15.05 49.40 7.00
C LEU A 878 14.86 49.43 5.46
N THR A 879 13.84 50.16 5.00
CA THR A 879 13.57 50.39 3.55
C THR A 879 13.19 51.84 3.20
N SER A 880 12.89 52.67 4.19
CA SER A 880 12.56 54.09 4.04
C SER A 880 13.68 54.95 4.61
N THR A 881 14.22 55.87 3.80
CA THR A 881 15.14 56.92 4.26
C THR A 881 14.32 58.06 4.89
N ASP A 882 13.75 57.81 6.06
CA ASP A 882 12.91 58.79 6.78
C ASP A 882 13.78 59.65 7.71
N LEU A 883 14.15 60.83 7.22
CA LEU A 883 15.16 61.78 7.72
C LEU A 883 14.86 62.40 9.11
N SER A 884 14.12 61.71 9.97
CA SER A 884 13.72 62.15 11.31
C SER A 884 13.61 61.02 12.34
N LEU A 885 14.01 59.79 12.00
CA LEU A 885 14.16 58.71 12.98
C LEU A 885 15.37 58.99 13.88
N LEU A 886 15.20 58.82 15.20
CA LEU A 886 16.32 58.79 16.14
C LEU A 886 16.64 57.34 16.51
N VAL A 887 17.73 56.81 15.96
CA VAL A 887 18.29 55.52 16.35
C VAL A 887 19.34 55.72 17.46
N TYR A 888 19.14 55.08 18.60
CA TYR A 888 20.10 55.02 19.70
C TYR A 888 20.85 53.68 19.64
N CYS A 889 22.16 53.73 19.38
CA CYS A 889 23.01 52.55 19.27
C CYS A 889 24.44 52.76 19.79
N THR A 890 24.77 52.05 20.88
CA THR A 890 26.14 51.78 21.32
C THR A 890 26.64 50.45 20.74
N PRO A 891 27.90 50.39 20.25
CA PRO A 891 28.50 49.15 19.75
C PRO A 891 28.37 47.97 20.71
N GLY A 892 27.80 46.87 20.22
CA GLY A 892 27.88 45.56 20.85
C GLY A 892 29.30 44.96 20.76
N PRO A 893 29.51 43.73 21.28
CA PRO A 893 30.80 43.04 21.26
C PRO A 893 31.15 42.45 19.87
N GLY A 894 31.13 43.27 18.81
CA GLY A 894 31.43 42.90 17.42
C GLY A 894 32.49 43.80 16.76
N ASN A 895 32.87 43.48 15.52
CA ASN A 895 33.87 44.22 14.74
C ASN A 895 33.28 45.12 13.62
N LEU A 896 31.98 45.05 13.34
CA LEU A 896 31.32 45.89 12.33
C LEU A 896 30.68 47.15 12.93
N GLY A 897 30.64 48.22 12.14
CA GLY A 897 30.01 49.49 12.53
C GLY A 897 28.50 49.43 12.35
N GLN A 898 27.74 49.51 13.45
CA GLN A 898 26.26 49.44 13.45
C GLN A 898 25.57 50.41 12.48
N ALA A 899 26.19 51.56 12.16
CA ALA A 899 25.65 52.54 11.23
C ALA A 899 25.36 51.99 9.81
N ASP A 900 26.13 51.02 9.31
CA ASP A 900 26.00 50.53 7.93
C ASP A 900 24.68 49.75 7.69
N PHE A 901 24.05 49.20 8.73
CA PHE A 901 22.80 48.43 8.63
C PHE A 901 21.53 49.29 8.76
N PHE A 902 21.63 50.47 9.40
CA PHE A 902 20.51 51.40 9.58
C PHE A 902 20.56 52.60 8.62
N GLY A 903 21.72 52.91 8.03
CA GLY A 903 21.89 54.00 7.06
C GLY A 903 21.93 55.41 7.67
N GLU A 904 21.82 55.51 8.99
CA GLU A 904 21.84 56.77 9.75
C GLU A 904 22.90 56.71 10.87
N THR A 905 23.29 57.87 11.39
CA THR A 905 24.27 57.97 12.48
C THR A 905 23.62 57.68 13.84
N CYS A 906 24.10 56.65 14.53
CA CYS A 906 23.81 56.44 15.95
C CYS A 906 24.07 57.73 16.77
N ASN A 907 23.13 58.10 17.64
CA ASN A 907 23.24 59.23 18.58
C ASN A 907 23.75 58.79 19.96
#